data_AF-W3VPX6-F1
#
_entry.id   AF-W3VPX6-F1
#
_cell.length_a   1.000
_cell.length_b   1.000
_cell.length_c   1.000
_cell.angle_alpha   90.00
_cell.angle_beta   90.00
_cell.angle_gamma   90.00
#
_symmetry.space_group_name_H-M   'P 1'
#
loop_
_entity.id
_entity.type
_entity.pdbx_description
1 polymer ?
#
loop_
_entity_poly.entity_id
_entity_poly.type
_entity_poly.pdbx_seq_one_letter_code
_entity_poly.pdbx_strand_id
1 'polypeptide(L)'
;MGKKGKPSAGKAAAKAAKKEKAEKQATRKLTKQAAKQKTNTSSSTKQQPGKKGAAVEDDEEDLDALLARYREQWEQEHVVSEEKVGGPPSRRANATFTPCPLGNDLYLFGGEYFNGERVSFYQDMYRYIPEKNEWRTYASKTQPGPRSAHQVAATAAQGGMLWLFGGEFSGARQNAFHHYRDLWAFSIETKAWERIDTKLRPSARSGHRMTFWKHYLVLFGGFIDTGVKTQYLNDLWIFDTQNTFKWTEIKQNDLRRPPPRSGFSLLSCPEGIVLHGGYCKKYVKGQRTQGVALEDTWFLKMDEDLTKLDWVKRRKVGYAPNPVRSGCTMALWQSKSMGILFGGVTDTEADEETMESTFHKDLYGYQLPGTGRWISLNLKRKKKAGGGRRKKKQQQQQQQQRRDEDSDDDGDSDRDDEEQLAESTEKLQMQEKASIANGADEDDDDDPDDPLKTIPLERYNVMLAVQRNTLYVYGGIFEAGNREYTLDDFYTLDLSKLERFTCLKDCPIDALDWAESESDDDSDSGSDSDSESSESESEGEEGDEIPEGFEFDEADSDDEAARHARLSAAEREALRAKAQAFMGVAADCARTEQEVMSTPQPGEKLRAFYERTKPHWAAVAMEADPKLRGKEMRKRGFALADQQYQEYKPILDEIERIRAEAGLDENEAAVNKVGGIGAGSTGVDSRNRR
;
A
#
# COMPACT_ATOMS: atom_id res chain seq x y z
N MET A 1 -0.28 0.10 79.91
CA MET A 1 0.97 0.59 79.28
C MET A 1 1.35 -0.35 78.16
N GLY A 2 1.67 0.14 76.96
CA GLY A 2 2.19 -0.68 75.86
C GLY A 2 2.25 0.08 74.54
N LYS A 3 3.47 0.49 74.13
CA LYS A 3 3.80 1.41 73.04
C LYS A 3 3.72 0.78 71.64
N LYS A 4 3.47 1.66 70.65
CA LYS A 4 3.59 1.49 69.18
C LYS A 4 5.00 1.03 68.74
N GLY A 5 5.07 0.25 67.66
CA GLY A 5 6.26 0.04 66.82
C GLY A 5 5.92 0.05 65.32
N LYS A 6 6.61 0.86 64.52
CA LYS A 6 6.52 0.97 63.04
C LYS A 6 7.36 -0.12 62.34
N PRO A 7 6.97 -0.64 61.16
CA PRO A 7 7.84 -1.49 60.33
C PRO A 7 8.72 -0.68 59.35
N SER A 8 9.76 -1.35 58.85
CA SER A 8 11.08 -0.83 58.47
C SER A 8 11.25 -0.43 56.99
N ALA A 9 11.72 0.80 56.74
CA ALA A 9 12.18 1.30 55.44
C ALA A 9 13.53 0.71 54.96
N GLY A 10 14.26 -0.03 55.79
CA GLY A 10 15.61 -0.52 55.48
C GLY A 10 15.69 -1.69 54.49
N LYS A 11 14.64 -2.50 54.34
CA LYS A 11 14.67 -3.70 53.47
C LYS A 11 14.51 -3.38 51.97
N ALA A 12 13.79 -2.30 51.62
CA ALA A 12 13.61 -1.90 50.22
C ALA A 12 14.88 -1.28 49.63
N ALA A 13 15.57 -0.42 50.40
CA ALA A 13 16.83 0.20 50.00
C ALA A 13 17.95 -0.84 49.79
N ALA A 14 18.02 -1.88 50.64
CA ALA A 14 19.00 -2.95 50.51
C ALA A 14 18.79 -3.82 49.24
N LYS A 15 17.54 -3.98 48.79
CA LYS A 15 17.21 -4.75 47.57
C LYS A 15 17.53 -3.95 46.30
N ALA A 16 17.32 -2.64 46.31
CA ALA A 16 17.69 -1.74 45.22
C ALA A 16 19.21 -1.66 45.02
N ALA A 17 19.98 -1.49 46.10
CA ALA A 17 21.45 -1.44 46.03
C ALA A 17 22.08 -2.75 45.52
N LYS A 18 21.44 -3.90 45.79
CA LYS A 18 21.92 -5.21 45.32
C LYS A 18 21.65 -5.43 43.82
N LYS A 19 20.56 -4.85 43.29
CA LYS A 19 20.22 -4.87 41.85
C LYS A 19 21.16 -3.98 41.04
N GLU A 20 21.45 -2.78 41.53
CA GLU A 20 22.37 -1.83 40.87
C GLU A 20 23.82 -2.36 40.81
N LYS A 21 24.26 -3.08 41.87
CA LYS A 21 25.59 -3.70 41.89
C LYS A 21 25.70 -4.90 40.93
N ALA A 22 24.59 -5.60 40.65
CA ALA A 22 24.53 -6.68 39.68
C ALA A 22 24.53 -6.15 38.23
N GLU A 23 23.80 -5.05 37.97
CA GLU A 23 23.79 -4.37 36.66
C GLU A 23 25.15 -3.77 36.30
N LYS A 24 25.86 -3.16 37.28
CA LYS A 24 27.23 -2.65 37.09
C LYS A 24 28.28 -3.75 36.88
N GLN A 25 28.07 -4.96 37.42
CA GLN A 25 28.94 -6.11 37.13
C GLN A 25 28.65 -6.77 35.77
N ALA A 26 27.38 -6.76 35.33
CA ALA A 26 26.98 -7.29 34.02
C ALA A 26 27.50 -6.42 32.87
N THR A 27 27.37 -5.10 32.97
CA THR A 27 27.93 -4.15 32.01
C THR A 27 29.45 -4.28 31.90
N ARG A 28 30.16 -4.37 33.02
CA ARG A 28 31.63 -4.49 33.04
C ARG A 28 32.16 -5.83 32.49
N LYS A 29 31.34 -6.90 32.49
CA LYS A 29 31.64 -8.17 31.82
C LYS A 29 31.41 -8.09 30.31
N LEU A 30 30.36 -7.40 29.86
CA LEU A 30 30.08 -7.16 28.44
C LEU A 30 31.16 -6.28 27.79
N THR A 31 31.67 -5.25 28.49
CA THR A 31 32.77 -4.41 27.96
C THR A 31 34.09 -5.18 27.84
N LYS A 32 34.36 -6.15 28.74
CA LYS A 32 35.55 -7.01 28.66
C LYS A 32 35.44 -8.12 27.60
N GLN A 33 34.24 -8.53 27.22
CA GLN A 33 34.03 -9.49 26.13
C GLN A 33 34.13 -8.81 24.75
N ALA A 34 33.64 -7.57 24.61
CA ALA A 34 33.82 -6.77 23.40
C ALA A 34 35.31 -6.45 23.12
N ALA A 35 36.12 -6.23 24.16
CA ALA A 35 37.56 -5.99 24.02
C ALA A 35 38.38 -7.25 23.66
N LYS A 36 37.85 -8.46 23.88
CA LYS A 36 38.52 -9.73 23.55
C LYS A 36 38.16 -10.31 22.17
N GLN A 37 37.21 -9.71 21.46
CA GLN A 37 36.84 -10.12 20.10
C GLN A 37 37.55 -9.33 18.99
N LYS A 38 38.34 -8.29 19.32
CA LYS A 38 39.13 -7.51 18.34
C LYS A 38 40.58 -7.99 18.15
N THR A 39 40.97 -9.15 18.69
CA THR A 39 42.36 -9.65 18.58
C THR A 39 42.43 -11.11 18.11
N ASN A 40 41.81 -11.45 16.98
CA ASN A 40 42.05 -12.74 16.32
C ASN A 40 41.69 -12.68 14.82
N THR A 41 42.54 -12.02 14.04
CA THR A 41 42.72 -12.32 12.59
C THR A 41 44.04 -11.72 12.11
N SER A 42 45.17 -12.32 12.50
CA SER A 42 46.41 -12.24 11.71
C SER A 42 47.43 -13.32 12.11
N SER A 43 47.58 -14.34 11.27
CA SER A 43 48.84 -15.04 10.99
C SER A 43 48.54 -16.08 9.90
N SER A 44 49.15 -16.06 8.71
CA SER A 44 50.56 -16.35 8.42
C SER A 44 50.73 -16.21 6.89
N THR A 45 51.84 -15.78 6.28
CA THR A 45 53.11 -16.54 6.19
C THR A 45 54.20 -15.74 5.41
N LYS A 46 55.43 -15.66 5.98
CA LYS A 46 56.83 -15.57 5.41
C LYS A 46 57.24 -14.40 4.48
N GLN A 47 58.14 -13.49 4.91
CA GLN A 47 59.64 -13.51 4.94
C GLN A 47 60.37 -13.31 3.60
N GLN A 48 60.98 -12.11 3.37
CA GLN A 48 62.45 -11.86 3.38
C GLN A 48 62.81 -10.39 3.03
N PRO A 49 64.03 -9.89 3.39
CA PRO A 49 64.36 -8.46 3.45
C PRO A 49 65.28 -7.95 2.31
N GLY A 50 65.14 -6.67 1.90
CA GLY A 50 66.17 -6.01 1.10
C GLY A 50 65.84 -4.64 0.48
N LYS A 51 66.52 -3.60 1.01
CA LYS A 51 67.01 -2.35 0.36
C LYS A 51 66.02 -1.24 -0.10
N LYS A 52 66.08 -0.13 0.67
CA LYS A 52 66.19 1.31 0.33
C LYS A 52 65.56 1.84 -0.98
N GLY A 53 64.63 2.78 -0.85
CA GLY A 53 64.24 3.76 -1.88
C GLY A 53 63.19 4.73 -1.34
N ALA A 54 63.27 6.01 -1.73
CA ALA A 54 62.61 7.17 -1.12
C ALA A 54 61.09 7.33 -1.35
N ALA A 55 60.50 8.16 -0.45
CA ALA A 55 59.35 9.06 -0.62
C ALA A 55 57.96 8.45 -0.91
N VAL A 56 57.03 8.60 0.06
CA VAL A 56 55.86 9.50 0.05
C VAL A 56 55.31 9.50 1.50
N GLU A 57 55.38 10.64 2.19
CA GLU A 57 54.51 10.93 3.33
C GLU A 57 53.31 11.68 2.73
N ASP A 58 52.13 11.06 2.67
CA ASP A 58 50.85 11.79 2.58
C ASP A 58 49.65 10.86 2.87
N ASP A 59 48.69 11.43 3.60
CA ASP A 59 47.26 11.10 3.61
C ASP A 59 46.74 9.80 4.26
N GLU A 60 47.22 9.48 5.47
CA GLU A 60 46.41 8.71 6.44
C GLU A 60 45.84 9.60 7.55
N GLU A 61 45.41 10.84 7.23
CA GLU A 61 44.44 11.54 8.08
C GLU A 61 43.06 10.86 7.97
N ASP A 62 42.99 9.72 8.67
CA ASP A 62 41.85 9.09 9.32
C ASP A 62 40.48 9.33 8.66
N LEU A 63 40.13 8.46 7.72
CA LEU A 63 38.78 8.31 7.16
C LEU A 63 37.68 8.33 8.23
N ASP A 64 37.96 7.88 9.47
CA ASP A 64 37.00 7.94 10.58
C ASP A 64 36.80 9.37 11.10
N ALA A 65 37.85 10.22 11.11
CA ALA A 65 37.75 11.62 11.48
C ALA A 65 37.04 12.45 10.39
N LEU A 66 37.25 12.11 9.11
CA LEU A 66 36.53 12.71 7.98
C LEU A 66 35.05 12.29 7.98
N LEU A 67 34.75 11.00 8.21
CA LEU A 67 33.37 10.50 8.39
C LEU A 67 32.70 11.08 9.64
N ALA A 68 33.44 11.34 10.72
CA ALA A 68 32.91 12.00 11.91
C ALA A 68 32.57 13.47 11.62
N ARG A 69 33.44 14.21 10.90
CA ARG A 69 33.14 15.58 10.48
C ARG A 69 31.99 15.66 9.49
N TYR A 70 31.87 14.69 8.57
CA TYR A 70 30.70 14.57 7.69
C TYR A 70 29.41 14.25 8.47
N ARG A 71 29.46 13.38 9.49
CA ARG A 71 28.32 13.14 10.38
C ARG A 71 27.97 14.36 11.21
N GLU A 72 28.96 15.09 11.72
CA GLU A 72 28.76 16.27 12.55
C GLU A 72 28.24 17.46 11.72
N GLN A 73 28.73 17.62 10.48
CA GLN A 73 28.17 18.57 9.50
C GLN A 73 26.75 18.18 9.07
N TRP A 74 26.49 16.90 8.77
CA TRP A 74 25.14 16.40 8.47
C TRP A 74 24.18 16.55 9.66
N GLU A 75 24.66 16.32 10.88
CA GLU A 75 23.91 16.49 12.12
C GLU A 75 23.63 17.97 12.43
N GLN A 76 24.48 18.89 11.99
CA GLN A 76 24.28 20.33 12.05
C GLN A 76 23.38 20.85 10.92
N GLU A 77 23.40 20.22 9.74
CA GLU A 77 22.57 20.57 8.57
C GLU A 77 21.14 20.00 8.65
N HIS A 78 20.92 18.88 9.35
CA HIS A 78 19.59 18.23 9.46
C HIS A 78 18.92 18.48 10.81
N VAL A 79 18.67 19.74 11.13
CA VAL A 79 17.78 20.13 12.23
C VAL A 79 16.36 19.63 11.91
N VAL A 80 15.68 19.02 12.88
CA VAL A 80 14.24 18.71 12.75
C VAL A 80 13.51 20.02 12.42
N SER A 81 13.08 20.15 11.18
CA SER A 81 12.42 21.36 10.69
C SER A 81 10.92 21.13 10.62
N GLU A 82 10.17 22.18 10.98
CA GLU A 82 8.74 22.24 10.79
C GLU A 82 8.47 23.43 9.89
N GLU A 83 7.96 23.15 8.70
CA GLU A 83 7.69 24.17 7.70
C GLU A 83 6.19 24.25 7.43
N LYS A 84 5.67 25.47 7.43
CA LYS A 84 4.31 25.72 6.96
C LYS A 84 4.30 25.57 5.44
N VAL A 85 3.41 24.74 4.93
CA VAL A 85 3.22 24.56 3.49
C VAL A 85 2.02 25.38 3.01
N GLY A 86 2.04 25.79 1.74
CA GLY A 86 1.05 26.69 1.14
C GLY A 86 -0.36 26.11 0.97
N GLY A 87 -0.55 24.81 1.23
CA GLY A 87 -1.83 24.13 1.10
C GLY A 87 -1.76 22.65 1.47
N PRO A 88 -2.87 21.90 1.26
CA PRO A 88 -2.89 20.45 1.40
C PRO A 88 -1.83 19.78 0.52
N PRO A 89 -1.44 18.53 0.84
CA PRO A 89 -0.47 17.78 0.04
C PRO A 89 -0.87 17.67 -1.45
N SER A 90 0.09 17.22 -2.26
CA SER A 90 -0.19 16.86 -3.65
C SER A 90 -1.14 15.66 -3.75
N ARG A 91 -1.66 15.43 -4.97
CA ARG A 91 -2.42 14.23 -5.37
C ARG A 91 -1.77 12.97 -4.85
N ARG A 92 -2.56 12.18 -4.14
CA ARG A 92 -2.12 10.90 -3.62
C ARG A 92 -3.25 9.96 -3.29
N ALA A 93 -2.96 8.68 -3.43
CA ALA A 93 -3.76 7.56 -2.92
C ALA A 93 -2.88 6.62 -2.09
N ASN A 94 -3.50 5.64 -1.43
CA ASN A 94 -2.81 4.59 -0.67
C ASN A 94 -1.82 5.12 0.40
N ALA A 95 -2.03 6.34 0.90
CA ALA A 95 -1.34 6.89 2.06
C ALA A 95 -2.11 6.53 3.35
N THR A 96 -1.52 6.80 4.51
CA THR A 96 -2.27 6.73 5.79
C THR A 96 -2.57 8.13 6.31
N PHE A 97 -3.86 8.39 6.61
CA PHE A 97 -4.30 9.60 7.32
C PHE A 97 -4.76 9.22 8.72
N THR A 98 -4.08 9.75 9.74
CA THR A 98 -4.15 9.26 11.11
C THR A 98 -4.53 10.40 12.06
N PRO A 99 -5.60 10.24 12.88
CA PRO A 99 -5.93 11.22 13.91
C PRO A 99 -4.82 11.29 14.98
N CYS A 100 -4.48 12.51 15.43
CA CYS A 100 -3.49 12.68 16.48
C CYS A 100 -4.03 12.13 17.81
N PRO A 101 -3.28 11.25 18.51
CA PRO A 101 -3.76 10.65 19.74
C PRO A 101 -3.78 11.61 20.94
N LEU A 102 -3.15 12.79 20.82
CA LEU A 102 -3.04 13.77 21.90
C LEU A 102 -3.87 15.03 21.72
N GLY A 103 -4.26 15.34 20.48
CA GLY A 103 -4.75 16.66 20.11
C GLY A 103 -5.86 16.60 19.06
N ASN A 104 -6.12 17.72 18.39
CA ASN A 104 -7.09 17.80 17.31
C ASN A 104 -6.47 17.71 15.91
N ASP A 105 -5.16 17.59 15.83
CA ASP A 105 -4.46 17.55 14.55
C ASP A 105 -4.62 16.19 13.88
N LEU A 106 -4.24 16.13 12.60
CA LEU A 106 -4.17 14.88 11.84
C LEU A 106 -2.82 14.76 11.18
N TYR A 107 -2.33 13.53 11.00
CA TYR A 107 -1.06 13.24 10.34
C TYR A 107 -1.30 12.47 9.06
N LEU A 108 -0.63 12.86 7.98
CA LEU A 108 -0.62 12.15 6.70
C LEU A 108 0.80 11.70 6.38
N PHE A 109 0.98 10.45 6.00
CA PHE A 109 2.29 9.93 5.60
C PHE A 109 2.21 9.15 4.29
N GLY A 110 3.15 9.44 3.39
CA GLY A 110 3.42 8.67 2.17
C GLY A 110 2.28 8.67 1.14
N GLY A 111 2.10 7.53 0.48
CA GLY A 111 1.16 7.34 -0.62
C GLY A 111 1.83 7.38 -1.98
N GLU A 112 1.02 7.38 -3.04
CA GLU A 112 1.49 7.38 -4.42
C GLU A 112 0.62 8.25 -5.32
N TYR A 113 1.18 8.65 -6.45
CA TYR A 113 0.52 9.41 -7.50
C TYR A 113 0.77 8.77 -8.85
N PHE A 114 -0.28 8.63 -9.66
CA PHE A 114 -0.20 8.20 -11.05
C PHE A 114 -0.71 9.30 -11.97
N ASN A 115 0.06 9.61 -13.01
CA ASN A 115 -0.24 10.65 -13.98
C ASN A 115 -0.72 10.12 -15.35
N GLY A 116 -0.99 8.81 -15.47
CA GLY A 116 -1.33 8.15 -16.74
C GLY A 116 -0.17 7.36 -17.37
N GLU A 117 1.08 7.71 -17.06
CA GLU A 117 2.27 7.05 -17.60
C GLU A 117 3.20 6.53 -16.49
N ARG A 118 3.32 7.25 -15.38
CA ARG A 118 4.33 7.02 -14.34
C ARG A 118 3.74 7.10 -12.96
N VAL A 119 4.26 6.26 -12.07
CA VAL A 119 3.93 6.27 -10.64
C VAL A 119 5.04 6.94 -9.84
N SER A 120 4.66 7.85 -8.96
CA SER A 120 5.53 8.51 -8.00
C SER A 120 5.13 8.12 -6.58
N PHE A 121 6.08 7.69 -5.76
CA PHE A 121 5.87 7.34 -4.36
C PHE A 121 6.36 8.45 -3.44
N TYR A 122 5.63 8.68 -2.36
CA TYR A 122 5.94 9.74 -1.40
C TYR A 122 6.48 9.18 -0.08
N GLN A 123 7.34 9.96 0.56
CA GLN A 123 7.91 9.70 1.90
C GLN A 123 7.65 10.86 2.88
N ASP A 124 6.92 11.87 2.44
CA ASP A 124 6.66 13.09 3.18
C ASP A 124 5.67 12.84 4.32
N MET A 125 5.87 13.59 5.41
CA MET A 125 5.02 13.57 6.59
C MET A 125 4.38 14.95 6.78
N TYR A 126 3.07 14.99 6.77
CA TYR A 126 2.32 16.20 7.02
C TYR A 126 1.54 16.14 8.32
N ARG A 127 1.33 17.31 8.92
CA ARG A 127 0.33 17.54 9.97
C ARG A 127 -0.64 18.60 9.51
N TYR A 128 -1.93 18.28 9.62
CA TYR A 128 -3.02 19.19 9.43
C TYR A 128 -3.53 19.70 10.78
N ILE A 129 -3.70 21.01 10.90
CA ILE A 129 -4.20 21.71 12.10
C ILE A 129 -5.58 22.28 11.75
N PRO A 130 -6.68 21.60 12.13
CA PRO A 130 -8.02 22.00 11.72
C PRO A 130 -8.43 23.41 12.14
N GLU A 131 -8.01 23.86 13.34
CA GLU A 131 -8.37 25.18 13.87
C GLU A 131 -7.85 26.33 13.00
N LYS A 132 -6.77 26.10 12.26
CA LYS A 132 -6.13 27.10 11.39
C LYS A 132 -6.32 26.83 9.91
N ASN A 133 -6.92 25.69 9.56
CA ASN A 133 -6.90 25.13 8.20
C ASN A 133 -5.47 25.18 7.60
N GLU A 134 -4.48 24.72 8.38
CA GLU A 134 -3.06 24.84 8.03
C GLU A 134 -2.41 23.47 7.95
N TRP A 135 -1.62 23.27 6.91
CA TRP A 135 -0.77 22.11 6.75
C TRP A 135 0.69 22.46 7.05
N ARG A 136 1.39 21.52 7.67
CA ARG A 136 2.81 21.61 7.97
C ARG A 136 3.50 20.33 7.56
N THR A 137 4.75 20.44 7.12
CA THR A 137 5.59 19.29 6.81
C THR A 137 6.71 19.14 7.85
N TYR A 138 7.16 17.91 8.06
CA TYR A 138 8.27 17.59 8.93
C TYR A 138 9.35 16.84 8.16
N ALA A 139 10.59 17.28 8.37
CA ALA A 139 11.77 16.51 7.99
C ALA A 139 12.46 16.01 9.26
N SER A 140 12.88 14.74 9.24
CA SER A 140 13.62 14.10 10.32
C SER A 140 14.93 13.55 9.76
N LYS A 141 16.02 13.56 10.57
CA LYS A 141 17.36 13.05 10.20
C LYS A 141 17.30 11.62 9.65
N THR A 142 16.49 10.80 10.32
CA THR A 142 16.13 9.44 9.93
C THR A 142 14.65 9.45 9.60
N GLN A 143 14.25 8.84 8.48
CA GLN A 143 12.83 8.68 8.12
C GLN A 143 12.62 7.43 7.26
N PRO A 144 11.39 6.88 7.21
CA PRO A 144 11.07 5.80 6.30
C PRO A 144 11.21 6.25 4.83
N GLY A 145 11.70 5.37 3.96
CA GLY A 145 11.72 5.61 2.51
C GLY A 145 10.32 5.70 1.88
N PRO A 146 10.23 6.09 0.59
CA PRO A 146 8.96 6.34 -0.09
C PRO A 146 8.15 5.06 -0.22
N ARG A 147 6.86 5.16 0.09
CA ARG A 147 5.98 3.99 0.19
C ARG A 147 4.49 4.31 0.11
N SER A 148 3.73 3.40 -0.49
CA SER A 148 2.27 3.38 -0.45
C SER A 148 1.78 2.06 0.19
N ALA A 149 0.47 1.94 0.41
CA ALA A 149 -0.19 0.75 0.94
C ALA A 149 0.43 0.20 2.25
N HIS A 150 1.05 1.10 3.02
CA HIS A 150 1.54 0.88 4.38
C HIS A 150 0.42 1.15 5.38
N GLN A 151 0.67 0.90 6.67
CA GLN A 151 -0.24 1.32 7.73
C GLN A 151 0.50 2.09 8.82
N VAL A 152 -0.10 3.21 9.23
CA VAL A 152 0.24 3.93 10.46
C VAL A 152 -0.82 3.67 11.54
N ALA A 153 -0.38 3.35 12.76
CA ALA A 153 -1.22 3.24 13.95
C ALA A 153 -0.75 4.21 15.03
N ALA A 154 -1.67 4.91 15.69
CA ALA A 154 -1.35 5.93 16.69
C ALA A 154 -1.65 5.47 18.12
N THR A 155 -0.82 5.91 19.07
CA THR A 155 -1.07 5.72 20.51
C THR A 155 -0.72 6.97 21.31
N ALA A 156 -1.48 7.25 22.36
CA ALA A 156 -1.20 8.35 23.27
C ALA A 156 -0.04 8.04 24.25
N ALA A 157 0.45 6.80 24.28
CA ALA A 157 1.58 6.41 25.11
C ALA A 157 2.84 7.24 24.76
N GLN A 158 3.73 7.42 25.74
CA GLN A 158 5.05 8.06 25.56
C GLN A 158 4.98 9.46 24.92
N GLY A 159 3.98 10.28 25.27
CA GLY A 159 3.86 11.62 24.68
C GLY A 159 3.39 11.61 23.22
N GLY A 160 2.72 10.54 22.78
CA GLY A 160 2.14 10.42 21.45
C GLY A 160 3.12 9.82 20.45
N MET A 161 2.79 8.63 19.95
CA MET A 161 3.61 7.90 18.98
C MET A 161 2.78 7.48 17.77
N LEU A 162 3.37 7.57 16.58
CA LEU A 162 2.85 6.96 15.35
C LEU A 162 3.76 5.81 14.94
N TRP A 163 3.18 4.64 14.73
CA TRP A 163 3.92 3.43 14.37
C TRP A 163 3.59 3.05 12.94
N LEU A 164 4.60 2.92 12.11
CA LEU A 164 4.49 2.61 10.69
C LEU A 164 5.11 1.23 10.40
N PHE A 165 4.39 0.39 9.66
CA PHE A 165 4.92 -0.89 9.19
C PHE A 165 4.63 -1.10 7.70
N GLY A 166 5.58 -1.74 7.03
CA GLY A 166 5.43 -2.28 5.68
C GLY A 166 5.11 -1.23 4.60
N GLY A 167 4.32 -1.67 3.61
CA GLY A 167 4.04 -0.92 2.39
C GLY A 167 4.85 -1.41 1.21
N GLU A 168 4.71 -0.73 0.08
CA GLU A 168 5.42 -1.04 -1.15
C GLU A 168 6.00 0.19 -1.82
N PHE A 169 7.00 -0.05 -2.65
CA PHE A 169 7.61 0.89 -3.57
C PHE A 169 7.81 0.19 -4.90
N SER A 170 7.59 0.89 -6.00
CA SER A 170 7.97 0.41 -7.32
C SER A 170 8.63 1.53 -8.11
N GLY A 171 9.42 1.14 -9.13
CA GLY A 171 9.96 2.10 -10.09
C GLY A 171 8.84 2.81 -10.84
N ALA A 172 9.17 3.90 -11.54
CA ALA A 172 8.20 4.72 -12.27
C ALA A 172 7.28 3.90 -13.19
N ARG A 173 7.80 2.76 -13.68
CA ARG A 173 7.08 1.85 -14.58
C ARG A 173 6.36 0.66 -13.92
N GLN A 174 6.33 0.54 -12.59
CA GLN A 174 5.64 -0.54 -11.86
C GLN A 174 5.97 -2.00 -12.26
N ASN A 175 7.06 -2.24 -12.99
CA ASN A 175 7.45 -3.57 -13.46
C ASN A 175 7.79 -4.55 -12.32
N ALA A 176 8.15 -4.05 -11.14
CA ALA A 176 8.42 -4.84 -9.94
C ALA A 176 8.06 -4.05 -8.67
N PHE A 177 7.58 -4.76 -7.66
CA PHE A 177 7.23 -4.20 -6.36
C PHE A 177 8.25 -4.62 -5.30
N HIS A 178 8.83 -3.64 -4.62
CA HIS A 178 9.56 -3.85 -3.38
C HIS A 178 8.60 -3.72 -2.20
N HIS A 179 8.36 -4.81 -1.48
CA HIS A 179 7.57 -4.78 -0.26
C HIS A 179 8.48 -4.56 0.96
N TYR A 180 8.11 -3.62 1.81
CA TYR A 180 8.82 -3.33 3.05
C TYR A 180 8.38 -4.27 4.18
N ARG A 181 9.30 -4.50 5.12
CA ARG A 181 9.10 -5.28 6.37
C ARG A 181 9.65 -4.57 7.61
N ASP A 182 9.97 -3.29 7.46
CA ASP A 182 10.52 -2.45 8.51
C ASP A 182 9.41 -1.91 9.42
N LEU A 183 9.77 -1.66 10.67
CA LEU A 183 8.91 -1.02 11.67
C LEU A 183 9.56 0.30 12.06
N TRP A 184 8.79 1.38 12.02
CA TRP A 184 9.22 2.72 12.39
C TRP A 184 8.30 3.30 13.46
N ALA A 185 8.86 4.13 14.33
CA ALA A 185 8.13 4.86 15.35
C ALA A 185 8.45 6.35 15.24
N PHE A 186 7.44 7.18 15.06
CA PHE A 186 7.54 8.64 15.11
C PHE A 186 7.09 9.14 16.46
N SER A 187 7.92 9.92 17.14
CA SER A 187 7.52 10.65 18.34
C SER A 187 6.92 11.98 17.96
N ILE A 188 5.69 12.25 18.39
CA ILE A 188 5.01 13.53 18.18
C ILE A 188 5.71 14.65 18.96
N GLU A 189 6.24 14.34 20.14
CA GLU A 189 6.93 15.29 21.00
C GLU A 189 8.26 15.76 20.38
N THR A 190 9.11 14.83 19.94
CA THR A 190 10.43 15.16 19.37
C THR A 190 10.40 15.39 17.86
N LYS A 191 9.30 15.03 17.20
CA LYS A 191 9.09 15.08 15.74
C LYS A 191 10.16 14.31 14.96
N ALA A 192 10.60 13.19 15.52
CA ALA A 192 11.65 12.35 14.94
C ALA A 192 11.17 10.91 14.74
N TRP A 193 11.65 10.29 13.65
CA TRP A 193 11.46 8.87 13.40
C TRP A 193 12.62 8.05 13.93
N GLU A 194 12.31 6.90 14.51
CA GLU A 194 13.24 5.86 14.90
C GLU A 194 12.88 4.55 14.20
N ARG A 195 13.88 3.85 13.64
CA ARG A 195 13.69 2.51 13.10
C ARG A 195 13.80 1.48 14.22
N ILE A 196 12.79 0.61 14.33
CA ILE A 196 12.73 -0.42 15.35
C ILE A 196 13.19 -1.75 14.76
N ASP A 197 14.40 -2.17 15.14
CA ASP A 197 14.99 -3.42 14.65
C ASP A 197 14.76 -4.58 15.61
N THR A 198 14.09 -5.62 15.12
CA THR A 198 13.82 -6.85 15.88
C THR A 198 14.37 -8.09 15.16
N LYS A 199 14.74 -9.12 15.93
CA LYS A 199 15.20 -10.39 15.34
C LYS A 199 14.07 -11.15 14.64
N LEU A 200 12.93 -11.26 15.31
CA LEU A 200 11.70 -11.82 14.75
C LEU A 200 10.81 -10.66 14.29
N ARG A 201 10.25 -10.76 13.10
CA ARG A 201 9.38 -9.75 12.48
C ARG A 201 8.47 -10.39 11.43
N PRO A 202 7.32 -9.77 11.09
CA PRO A 202 6.49 -10.21 9.98
C PRO A 202 7.25 -10.16 8.65
N SER A 203 6.80 -10.96 7.68
CA SER A 203 7.29 -10.88 6.30
C SER A 203 6.97 -9.51 5.67
N ALA A 204 7.70 -9.19 4.60
CA ALA A 204 7.41 -8.03 3.76
C ALA A 204 6.01 -8.10 3.18
N ARG A 205 5.28 -6.98 3.22
CA ARG A 205 3.87 -6.91 2.81
C ARG A 205 3.38 -5.48 2.59
N SER A 206 2.41 -5.34 1.71
CA SER A 206 1.58 -4.14 1.51
C SER A 206 0.09 -4.49 1.64
N GLY A 207 -0.78 -3.49 1.69
CA GLY A 207 -2.24 -3.68 1.80
C GLY A 207 -2.72 -4.33 3.10
N HIS A 208 -1.81 -4.56 4.05
CA HIS A 208 -2.11 -5.06 5.39
C HIS A 208 -2.75 -3.96 6.24
N ARG A 209 -3.36 -4.35 7.36
CA ARG A 209 -3.78 -3.38 8.37
C ARG A 209 -3.16 -3.69 9.72
N MET A 210 -2.96 -2.61 10.47
CA MET A 210 -2.33 -2.57 11.78
C MET A 210 -3.08 -1.57 12.65
N THR A 211 -3.37 -1.95 13.90
CA THR A 211 -4.03 -1.07 14.87
C THR A 211 -3.51 -1.33 16.28
N PHE A 212 -3.89 -0.48 17.23
CA PHE A 212 -3.54 -0.66 18.63
C PHE A 212 -4.67 -1.35 19.40
N TRP A 213 -4.32 -2.30 20.26
CA TRP A 213 -5.16 -2.71 21.38
C TRP A 213 -4.32 -2.63 22.66
N LYS A 214 -4.70 -1.71 23.56
CA LYS A 214 -3.88 -1.32 24.73
C LYS A 214 -2.46 -0.91 24.28
N HIS A 215 -1.44 -1.68 24.65
CA HIS A 215 -0.04 -1.45 24.29
C HIS A 215 0.47 -2.42 23.20
N TYR A 216 -0.41 -3.22 22.62
CA TYR A 216 -0.09 -4.12 21.54
C TYR A 216 -0.43 -3.50 20.20
N LEU A 217 0.55 -3.48 19.29
CA LEU A 217 0.29 -3.35 17.86
C LEU A 217 -0.18 -4.70 17.34
N VAL A 218 -1.33 -4.70 16.68
CA VAL A 218 -1.93 -5.90 16.08
C VAL A 218 -1.94 -5.73 14.57
N LEU A 219 -1.22 -6.60 13.88
CA LEU A 219 -1.08 -6.61 12.43
C LEU A 219 -1.72 -7.86 11.85
N PHE A 220 -2.48 -7.70 10.77
CA PHE A 220 -3.12 -8.81 10.07
C PHE A 220 -3.00 -8.66 8.56
N GLY A 221 -2.85 -9.79 7.87
CA GLY A 221 -3.01 -9.92 6.42
C GLY A 221 -2.06 -9.08 5.58
N GLY A 222 -2.57 -8.60 4.44
CA GLY A 222 -1.82 -7.93 3.38
C GLY A 222 -1.51 -8.86 2.22
N PHE A 223 -0.64 -8.42 1.32
CA PHE A 223 -0.14 -9.23 0.22
C PHE A 223 1.35 -8.99 -0.01
N ILE A 224 1.94 -9.92 -0.75
CA ILE A 224 3.24 -9.76 -1.38
C ILE A 224 3.08 -10.07 -2.87
N ASP A 225 3.52 -9.15 -3.71
CA ASP A 225 3.62 -9.35 -5.15
C ASP A 225 5.04 -9.80 -5.50
N THR A 226 5.12 -10.86 -6.30
CA THR A 226 6.38 -11.47 -6.74
C THR A 226 6.67 -11.19 -8.22
N GLY A 227 5.83 -10.40 -8.89
CA GLY A 227 5.86 -10.18 -10.34
C GLY A 227 5.28 -11.34 -11.16
N VAL A 228 4.97 -12.47 -10.51
CA VAL A 228 4.37 -13.66 -11.12
C VAL A 228 2.99 -13.91 -10.53
N LYS A 229 2.89 -13.90 -9.20
CA LYS A 229 1.64 -14.13 -8.48
C LYS A 229 1.57 -13.23 -7.26
N THR A 230 0.39 -12.68 -7.03
CA THR A 230 0.09 -11.95 -5.79
C THR A 230 -0.32 -12.95 -4.72
N GLN A 231 0.47 -13.05 -3.66
CA GLN A 231 0.16 -13.89 -2.51
C GLN A 231 -0.47 -13.05 -1.40
N TYR A 232 -1.76 -13.30 -1.14
CA TYR A 232 -2.47 -12.71 -0.01
C TYR A 232 -2.14 -13.46 1.28
N LEU A 233 -2.10 -12.72 2.38
CA LEU A 233 -1.71 -13.20 3.71
C LEU A 233 -2.91 -13.15 4.66
N ASN A 234 -2.89 -13.99 5.70
CA ASN A 234 -3.87 -14.02 6.80
C ASN A 234 -3.22 -14.31 8.16
N ASP A 235 -1.91 -14.14 8.27
CA ASP A 235 -1.17 -14.28 9.52
C ASP A 235 -1.49 -13.11 10.47
N LEU A 236 -1.43 -13.40 11.77
CA LEU A 236 -1.70 -12.46 12.86
C LEU A 236 -0.42 -12.25 13.66
N TRP A 237 0.02 -11.00 13.74
CA TRP A 237 1.23 -10.60 14.43
C TRP A 237 0.93 -9.59 15.52
N ILE A 238 1.55 -9.78 16.68
CA ILE A 238 1.43 -8.90 17.83
C ILE A 238 2.80 -8.34 18.19
N PHE A 239 2.91 -7.02 18.30
CA PHE A 239 4.11 -6.36 18.82
C PHE A 239 3.80 -5.62 20.12
N ASP A 240 4.55 -5.93 21.16
CA ASP A 240 4.42 -5.30 22.47
C ASP A 240 5.30 -4.03 22.53
N THR A 241 4.65 -2.86 22.54
CA THR A 241 5.30 -1.55 22.51
C THR A 241 5.78 -1.04 23.87
N GLN A 242 5.57 -1.79 24.96
CA GLN A 242 5.88 -1.32 26.32
C GLN A 242 6.80 -2.25 27.10
N ASN A 243 6.55 -3.56 27.10
CA ASN A 243 7.27 -4.46 28.00
C ASN A 243 8.43 -5.16 27.30
N THR A 244 8.18 -5.77 26.14
CA THR A 244 9.15 -6.67 25.50
C THR A 244 9.77 -6.14 24.23
N PHE A 245 9.14 -5.20 23.51
CA PHE A 245 9.58 -4.71 22.19
C PHE A 245 9.86 -5.86 21.21
N LYS A 246 8.96 -6.85 21.20
CA LYS A 246 9.09 -8.06 20.40
C LYS A 246 7.81 -8.35 19.62
N TRP A 247 8.00 -8.83 18.41
CA TRP A 247 6.96 -9.46 17.62
C TRP A 247 6.70 -10.88 18.10
N THR A 248 5.43 -11.28 18.12
CA THR A 248 4.95 -12.64 18.34
C THR A 248 3.95 -12.98 17.25
N GLU A 249 4.18 -14.08 16.54
CA GLU A 249 3.21 -14.63 15.59
C GLU A 249 2.17 -15.44 16.37
N ILE A 250 0.89 -15.13 16.19
CA ILE A 250 -0.21 -15.86 16.82
C ILE A 250 -0.72 -16.89 15.82
N LYS A 251 -0.31 -18.14 16.02
CA LYS A 251 -0.75 -19.26 15.17
C LYS A 251 -2.16 -19.68 15.57
N GLN A 252 -3.08 -19.65 14.61
CA GLN A 252 -4.48 -20.03 14.79
C GLN A 252 -4.89 -21.03 13.72
N ASN A 253 -5.95 -21.79 14.00
CA ASN A 253 -6.52 -22.74 13.04
C ASN A 253 -7.14 -22.00 11.84
N ASP A 254 -6.79 -22.42 10.63
CA ASP A 254 -7.25 -21.83 9.37
C ASP A 254 -8.77 -21.77 9.22
N LEU A 255 -9.50 -22.73 9.79
CA LEU A 255 -10.97 -22.77 9.74
C LEU A 255 -11.64 -21.74 10.65
N ARG A 256 -10.89 -21.14 11.58
CA ARG A 256 -11.40 -20.19 12.58
C ARG A 256 -10.72 -18.83 12.47
N ARG A 257 -10.27 -18.42 11.28
CA ARG A 257 -9.72 -17.08 11.05
C ARG A 257 -10.21 -16.51 9.72
N PRO A 258 -10.16 -15.18 9.53
CA PRO A 258 -10.48 -14.59 8.24
C PRO A 258 -9.56 -15.16 7.13
N PRO A 259 -10.08 -15.46 5.93
CA PRO A 259 -9.25 -15.87 4.80
C PRO A 259 -8.25 -14.78 4.37
N PRO A 260 -7.20 -15.15 3.60
CA PRO A 260 -6.20 -14.23 3.06
C PRO A 260 -6.82 -13.04 2.33
N ARG A 261 -6.34 -11.84 2.67
CA ARG A 261 -6.91 -10.58 2.20
C ARG A 261 -5.98 -9.39 2.44
N SER A 262 -6.25 -8.32 1.71
CA SER A 262 -5.67 -6.99 1.82
C SER A 262 -6.78 -5.93 1.68
N GLY A 263 -6.42 -4.65 1.78
CA GLY A 263 -7.34 -3.54 1.46
C GLY A 263 -8.58 -3.46 2.37
N PHE A 264 -8.60 -4.22 3.47
CA PHE A 264 -9.72 -4.29 4.41
C PHE A 264 -9.63 -3.18 5.46
N SER A 265 -10.66 -3.08 6.30
CA SER A 265 -10.69 -2.16 7.44
C SER A 265 -10.43 -2.90 8.75
N LEU A 266 -9.63 -2.30 9.65
CA LEU A 266 -9.26 -2.89 10.94
C LEU A 266 -9.36 -1.84 12.06
N LEU A 267 -10.38 -1.97 12.91
CA LEU A 267 -10.72 -0.97 13.93
C LEU A 267 -10.71 -1.59 15.33
N SER A 268 -10.00 -0.95 16.27
CA SER A 268 -9.93 -1.36 17.66
C SER A 268 -11.14 -0.90 18.47
N CYS A 269 -11.59 -1.73 19.40
CA CYS A 269 -12.50 -1.37 20.49
C CYS A 269 -11.97 -1.94 21.82
N PRO A 270 -12.55 -1.59 22.98
CA PRO A 270 -12.06 -2.07 24.28
C PRO A 270 -11.97 -3.60 24.37
N GLU A 271 -12.93 -4.32 23.79
CA GLU A 271 -13.04 -5.78 23.87
C GLU A 271 -12.18 -6.52 22.83
N GLY A 272 -11.68 -5.82 21.80
CA GLY A 272 -10.99 -6.48 20.71
C GLY A 272 -10.84 -5.63 19.45
N ILE A 273 -10.83 -6.28 18.30
CA ILE A 273 -10.62 -5.64 17.00
C ILE A 273 -11.63 -6.16 16.00
N VAL A 274 -12.27 -5.26 15.26
CA VAL A 274 -13.17 -5.57 14.15
C VAL A 274 -12.40 -5.49 12.85
N LEU A 275 -12.52 -6.53 12.04
CA LEU A 275 -12.08 -6.58 10.65
C LEU A 275 -13.30 -6.57 9.74
N HIS A 276 -13.31 -5.74 8.70
CA HIS A 276 -14.37 -5.74 7.70
C HIS A 276 -13.82 -5.70 6.28
N GLY A 277 -14.35 -6.58 5.45
CA GLY A 277 -14.18 -6.61 4.01
C GLY A 277 -12.76 -6.93 3.54
N GLY A 278 -12.37 -6.33 2.42
CA GLY A 278 -11.06 -6.51 1.79
C GLY A 278 -11.17 -7.03 0.37
N TYR A 279 -10.02 -7.42 -0.17
CA TYR A 279 -9.90 -7.96 -1.52
C TYR A 279 -8.92 -9.13 -1.53
N CYS A 280 -9.13 -10.07 -2.44
CA CYS A 280 -8.13 -11.07 -2.80
C CYS A 280 -8.28 -11.52 -4.27
N LYS A 281 -7.22 -12.11 -4.83
CA LYS A 281 -7.28 -12.77 -6.13
C LYS A 281 -7.33 -14.28 -5.97
N LYS A 282 -8.21 -14.92 -6.74
CA LYS A 282 -8.29 -16.38 -6.86
C LYS A 282 -7.64 -16.82 -8.16
N TYR A 283 -6.73 -17.77 -8.03
CA TYR A 283 -6.02 -18.39 -9.14
C TYR A 283 -6.52 -19.82 -9.26
N VAL A 284 -7.33 -20.09 -10.28
CA VAL A 284 -7.87 -21.43 -10.58
C VAL A 284 -7.25 -21.88 -11.89
N LYS A 285 -6.66 -23.09 -11.90
CA LYS A 285 -5.97 -23.62 -13.08
C LYS A 285 -6.92 -23.70 -14.27
N GLY A 286 -6.50 -23.16 -15.42
CA GLY A 286 -7.31 -23.13 -16.65
C GLY A 286 -8.45 -22.13 -16.63
N GLN A 287 -8.51 -21.23 -15.63
CA GLN A 287 -9.43 -20.10 -15.59
C GLN A 287 -8.63 -18.82 -15.41
N ARG A 288 -9.21 -17.72 -15.90
CA ARG A 288 -8.67 -16.38 -15.70
C ARG A 288 -8.59 -16.06 -14.20
N THR A 289 -7.55 -15.33 -13.81
CA THR A 289 -7.43 -14.81 -12.43
C THR A 289 -8.64 -13.94 -12.10
N GLN A 290 -9.37 -14.28 -11.02
CA GLN A 290 -10.57 -13.55 -10.60
C GLN A 290 -10.31 -12.72 -9.34
N GLY A 291 -10.59 -11.42 -9.43
CA GLY A 291 -10.66 -10.52 -8.28
C GLY A 291 -11.90 -10.76 -7.43
N VAL A 292 -11.75 -10.84 -6.12
CA VAL A 292 -12.85 -11.11 -5.19
C VAL A 292 -12.87 -10.06 -4.10
N ALA A 293 -13.87 -9.18 -4.17
CA ALA A 293 -14.22 -8.31 -3.05
C ALA A 293 -14.84 -9.12 -1.91
N LEU A 294 -14.39 -8.85 -0.69
CA LEU A 294 -14.85 -9.51 0.53
C LEU A 294 -15.76 -8.54 1.29
N GLU A 295 -16.87 -9.05 1.84
CA GLU A 295 -17.83 -8.27 2.63
C GLU A 295 -18.05 -8.80 4.05
N ASP A 296 -17.33 -9.87 4.41
CA ASP A 296 -17.46 -10.48 5.71
C ASP A 296 -16.88 -9.61 6.82
N THR A 297 -17.47 -9.74 8.01
CA THR A 297 -17.03 -9.01 9.21
C THR A 297 -16.60 -10.01 10.26
N TRP A 298 -15.43 -9.76 10.85
CA TRP A 298 -14.84 -10.61 11.88
C TRP A 298 -14.49 -9.78 13.10
N PHE A 299 -14.49 -10.43 14.26
CA PHE A 299 -14.10 -9.83 15.52
C PHE A 299 -13.03 -10.68 16.18
N LEU A 300 -11.84 -10.12 16.34
CA LEU A 300 -10.77 -10.70 17.14
C LEU A 300 -11.00 -10.31 18.59
N LYS A 301 -11.38 -11.29 19.41
CA LYS A 301 -11.40 -11.12 20.87
C LYS A 301 -9.96 -11.00 21.36
N MET A 302 -9.65 -9.87 21.95
CA MET A 302 -8.32 -9.61 22.51
C MET A 302 -8.28 -9.91 24.00
N ASP A 303 -7.15 -10.44 24.45
CA ASP A 303 -6.85 -10.71 25.87
C ASP A 303 -5.39 -10.32 26.14
N GLU A 304 -5.04 -10.06 27.40
CA GLU A 304 -3.65 -9.81 27.79
C GLU A 304 -2.80 -11.08 27.69
N ASP A 305 -3.44 -12.23 27.89
CA ASP A 305 -2.88 -13.54 27.57
C ASP A 305 -3.07 -13.81 26.07
N LEU A 306 -2.00 -13.60 25.30
CA LEU A 306 -2.01 -13.72 23.84
C LEU A 306 -2.40 -15.13 23.34
N THR A 307 -2.43 -16.15 24.22
CA THR A 307 -2.87 -17.50 23.88
C THR A 307 -4.41 -17.64 23.78
N LYS A 308 -5.16 -16.66 24.29
CA LYS A 308 -6.64 -16.67 24.32
C LYS A 308 -7.30 -15.90 23.18
N LEU A 309 -6.51 -15.41 22.23
CA LEU A 309 -7.02 -14.67 21.07
C LEU A 309 -7.87 -15.60 20.19
N ASP A 310 -9.07 -15.16 19.88
CA ASP A 310 -10.05 -15.95 19.13
C ASP A 310 -10.82 -15.05 18.15
N TRP A 311 -10.97 -15.54 16.91
CA TRP A 311 -11.76 -14.85 15.90
C TRP A 311 -13.20 -15.36 15.90
N VAL A 312 -14.13 -14.41 15.84
CA VAL A 312 -15.56 -14.68 15.70
C VAL A 312 -16.09 -13.99 14.47
N LYS A 313 -16.63 -14.76 13.52
CA LYS A 313 -17.35 -14.20 12.37
C LYS A 313 -18.64 -13.56 12.85
N ARG A 314 -18.85 -12.29 12.51
CA ARG A 314 -20.09 -11.55 12.83
C ARG A 314 -21.11 -11.71 11.72
N ARG A 315 -22.38 -11.76 12.10
CA ARG A 315 -23.49 -11.76 11.14
C ARG A 315 -23.69 -10.35 10.59
N LYS A 316 -24.12 -10.26 9.34
CA LYS A 316 -24.53 -8.99 8.72
C LYS A 316 -25.88 -8.60 9.31
N VAL A 317 -25.92 -7.47 10.03
CA VAL A 317 -27.12 -6.94 10.70
C VAL A 317 -27.25 -5.46 10.37
N GLY A 318 -28.46 -4.99 10.06
CA GLY A 318 -28.74 -3.60 9.72
C GLY A 318 -28.54 -3.27 8.24
N TYR A 319 -28.34 -1.98 7.94
CA TYR A 319 -28.25 -1.44 6.59
C TYR A 319 -26.81 -1.49 6.07
N ALA A 320 -26.34 -2.69 5.73
CA ALA A 320 -24.99 -2.87 5.23
C ALA A 320 -24.84 -2.34 3.79
N PRO A 321 -23.62 -1.90 3.40
CA PRO A 321 -23.21 -1.71 2.02
C PRO A 321 -23.69 -2.83 1.07
N ASN A 322 -24.31 -2.44 -0.04
CA ASN A 322 -24.73 -3.33 -1.12
C ASN A 322 -24.74 -2.53 -2.44
N PRO A 323 -24.13 -2.98 -3.55
CA PRO A 323 -23.43 -4.26 -3.77
C PRO A 323 -22.11 -4.42 -3.00
N VAL A 324 -21.54 -5.64 -3.05
CA VAL A 324 -20.21 -5.95 -2.50
C VAL A 324 -19.18 -5.01 -3.14
N ARG A 325 -18.31 -4.44 -2.33
CA ARG A 325 -17.30 -3.47 -2.79
C ARG A 325 -15.95 -3.69 -2.16
N SER A 326 -14.90 -3.38 -2.93
CA SER A 326 -13.51 -3.29 -2.49
C SER A 326 -13.11 -1.83 -2.30
N GLY A 327 -11.91 -1.60 -1.77
CA GLY A 327 -11.34 -0.25 -1.60
C GLY A 327 -12.11 0.67 -0.65
N CYS A 328 -13.05 0.13 0.14
CA CYS A 328 -13.77 0.87 1.17
C CYS A 328 -12.98 0.85 2.49
N THR A 329 -12.45 2.01 2.88
CA THR A 329 -11.76 2.19 4.16
C THR A 329 -12.76 2.65 5.22
N MET A 330 -12.57 2.21 6.47
CA MET A 330 -13.32 2.69 7.62
C MET A 330 -12.41 3.50 8.55
N ALA A 331 -12.95 4.57 9.14
CA ALA A 331 -12.30 5.35 10.19
C ALA A 331 -13.05 5.26 11.53
N LEU A 332 -12.31 5.20 12.64
CA LEU A 332 -12.90 5.02 13.97
C LEU A 332 -13.47 6.32 14.54
N TRP A 333 -14.79 6.40 14.67
CA TRP A 333 -15.45 7.42 15.50
C TRP A 333 -15.44 7.00 16.96
N GLN A 334 -14.36 7.38 17.65
CA GLN A 334 -14.03 6.91 19.00
C GLN A 334 -15.16 7.13 20.03
N SER A 335 -15.80 8.31 20.04
CA SER A 335 -16.83 8.65 21.04
C SER A 335 -18.14 7.86 20.89
N LYS A 336 -18.34 7.21 19.75
CA LYS A 336 -19.52 6.37 19.48
C LYS A 336 -19.15 4.89 19.28
N SER A 337 -17.87 4.53 19.40
CA SER A 337 -17.36 3.19 19.10
C SER A 337 -17.88 2.66 17.76
N MET A 338 -17.80 3.50 16.72
CA MET A 338 -18.40 3.22 15.41
C MET A 338 -17.36 3.40 14.31
N GLY A 339 -17.27 2.46 13.38
CA GLY A 339 -16.48 2.63 12.16
C GLY A 339 -17.29 3.37 11.09
N ILE A 340 -16.73 4.41 10.51
CA ILE A 340 -17.34 5.21 9.44
C ILE A 340 -16.74 4.79 8.10
N LEU A 341 -17.56 4.29 7.20
CA LEU A 341 -17.20 3.83 5.86
C LEU A 341 -17.66 4.85 4.83
N PHE A 342 -16.80 5.21 3.88
CA PHE A 342 -17.15 6.07 2.75
C PHE A 342 -16.62 5.48 1.44
N GLY A 343 -17.48 5.44 0.42
CA GLY A 343 -17.14 5.04 -0.94
C GLY A 343 -16.74 3.58 -1.10
N GLY A 344 -15.84 3.33 -2.06
CA GLY A 344 -15.44 2.00 -2.52
C GLY A 344 -15.86 1.76 -3.97
N VAL A 345 -15.55 0.57 -4.48
CA VAL A 345 -15.81 0.20 -5.87
C VAL A 345 -16.32 -1.22 -5.99
N THR A 346 -17.30 -1.42 -6.88
CA THR A 346 -17.83 -2.72 -7.24
C THR A 346 -17.45 -3.00 -8.68
N ASP A 347 -16.70 -4.06 -8.89
CA ASP A 347 -16.34 -4.52 -10.22
C ASP A 347 -17.30 -5.64 -10.63
N THR A 348 -17.95 -5.49 -11.77
CA THR A 348 -18.86 -6.49 -12.36
C THR A 348 -18.27 -6.96 -13.67
N GLU A 349 -18.00 -8.25 -13.79
CA GLU A 349 -17.58 -8.88 -15.05
C GLU A 349 -18.81 -8.89 -15.98
N ALA A 350 -18.76 -8.14 -17.09
CA ALA A 350 -19.84 -8.07 -18.06
C ALA A 350 -19.75 -9.21 -19.08
N ASP A 351 -18.53 -9.58 -19.50
CA ASP A 351 -18.20 -10.78 -20.28
C ASP A 351 -16.75 -11.26 -19.98
N GLU A 352 -16.23 -12.26 -20.72
CA GLU A 352 -14.89 -12.82 -20.49
C GLU A 352 -13.75 -11.78 -20.70
N GLU A 353 -14.03 -10.68 -21.42
CA GLU A 353 -13.05 -9.66 -21.81
C GLU A 353 -13.29 -8.28 -21.16
N THR A 354 -14.48 -7.99 -20.63
CA THR A 354 -14.86 -6.65 -20.15
C THR A 354 -15.33 -6.66 -18.69
N MET A 355 -14.81 -5.71 -17.92
CA MET A 355 -15.16 -5.46 -16.52
C MET A 355 -15.68 -4.03 -16.39
N GLU A 356 -16.84 -3.88 -15.76
CA GLU A 356 -17.45 -2.59 -15.44
C GLU A 356 -17.25 -2.26 -13.96
N SER A 357 -16.63 -1.12 -13.67
CA SER A 357 -16.41 -0.63 -12.30
C SER A 357 -17.43 0.43 -11.92
N THR A 358 -18.20 0.18 -10.87
CA THR A 358 -19.14 1.14 -10.26
C THR A 358 -18.55 1.71 -8.98
N PHE A 359 -18.26 3.01 -8.96
CA PHE A 359 -17.76 3.72 -7.79
C PHE A 359 -18.90 4.21 -6.90
N HIS A 360 -18.65 4.22 -5.59
CA HIS A 360 -19.63 4.62 -4.58
C HIS A 360 -19.20 5.91 -3.87
N LYS A 361 -20.19 6.68 -3.38
CA LYS A 361 -20.01 7.88 -2.55
C LYS A 361 -20.94 7.90 -1.34
N ASP A 362 -21.47 6.74 -0.98
CA ASP A 362 -22.37 6.57 0.16
C ASP A 362 -21.59 6.48 1.48
N LEU A 363 -22.27 6.82 2.58
CA LEU A 363 -21.70 6.89 3.93
C LEU A 363 -22.43 5.93 4.88
N TYR A 364 -21.66 5.08 5.56
CA TYR A 364 -22.19 4.11 6.53
C TYR A 364 -21.47 4.16 7.87
N GLY A 365 -22.19 3.78 8.91
CA GLY A 365 -21.66 3.52 10.24
C GLY A 365 -21.79 2.04 10.59
N TYR A 366 -20.75 1.46 11.18
CA TYR A 366 -20.77 0.13 11.77
C TYR A 366 -20.47 0.20 13.26
N GLN A 367 -21.43 -0.18 14.10
CA GLN A 367 -21.22 -0.25 15.55
C GLN A 367 -20.25 -1.38 15.89
N LEU A 368 -19.18 -1.05 16.63
CA LEU A 368 -18.14 -2.02 17.00
C LEU A 368 -18.53 -2.90 18.20
N PRO A 369 -19.19 -2.40 19.26
CA PRO A 369 -19.56 -3.22 20.40
C PRO A 369 -20.60 -4.31 20.07
N GLY A 370 -20.67 -5.33 20.92
CA GLY A 370 -21.66 -6.41 20.82
C GLY A 370 -21.52 -7.24 19.55
N THR A 371 -22.66 -7.51 18.89
CA THR A 371 -22.72 -8.28 17.63
C THR A 371 -22.44 -7.44 16.39
N GLY A 372 -22.38 -6.11 16.55
CA GLY A 372 -22.22 -5.11 15.51
C GLY A 372 -23.44 -4.93 14.60
N ARG A 373 -23.68 -3.69 14.18
CA ARG A 373 -24.85 -3.29 13.39
C ARG A 373 -24.48 -2.19 12.41
N TRP A 374 -24.92 -2.35 11.17
CA TRP A 374 -24.79 -1.37 10.10
C TRP A 374 -25.92 -0.35 10.12
N ILE A 375 -25.55 0.90 9.87
CA ILE A 375 -26.42 2.08 9.88
C ILE A 375 -26.06 2.92 8.65
N SER A 376 -27.06 3.33 7.88
CA SER A 376 -26.85 4.34 6.82
C SER A 376 -26.73 5.73 7.45
N LEU A 377 -25.75 6.52 7.00
CA LEU A 377 -25.48 7.88 7.50
C LEU A 377 -25.76 8.92 6.42
N ASN A 378 -26.95 8.85 5.82
CA ASN A 378 -27.40 9.82 4.82
C ASN A 378 -27.44 11.25 5.40
N LEU A 379 -27.12 12.23 4.54
CA LEU A 379 -27.20 13.64 4.91
C LEU A 379 -28.66 14.04 5.19
N LYS A 380 -28.86 14.86 6.23
CA LYS A 380 -30.16 15.37 6.63
C LYS A 380 -30.53 16.57 5.77
N ARG A 381 -31.62 16.47 5.01
CA ARG A 381 -32.20 17.61 4.27
C ARG A 381 -32.79 18.64 5.26
N LYS A 382 -32.46 19.92 5.08
CA LYS A 382 -33.14 21.00 5.79
C LYS A 382 -34.56 21.12 5.26
N LYS A 383 -35.56 20.93 6.12
CA LYS A 383 -36.96 21.18 5.74
C LYS A 383 -37.12 22.66 5.38
N LYS A 384 -37.48 22.99 4.13
CA LYS A 384 -37.80 24.37 3.71
C LYS A 384 -38.84 24.98 4.67
N ALA A 385 -38.43 25.98 5.45
CA ALA A 385 -39.32 26.72 6.32
C ALA A 385 -40.23 27.63 5.46
N GLY A 386 -41.42 27.15 5.08
CA GLY A 386 -42.44 28.03 4.50
C GLY A 386 -43.46 27.41 3.53
N GLY A 387 -43.23 26.24 2.94
CA GLY A 387 -44.12 25.69 1.90
C GLY A 387 -45.29 24.84 2.40
N GLY A 388 -45.10 24.12 3.51
CA GLY A 388 -46.05 23.08 3.95
C GLY A 388 -47.39 23.61 4.48
N ARG A 389 -47.46 24.88 4.89
CA ARG A 389 -48.66 25.44 5.55
C ARG A 389 -49.76 25.85 4.55
N ARG A 390 -49.44 26.04 3.27
CA ARG A 390 -50.43 26.33 2.21
C ARG A 390 -51.07 25.06 1.63
N LYS A 391 -50.30 23.99 1.39
CA LYS A 391 -50.84 22.70 0.91
C LYS A 391 -51.73 22.01 1.96
N LYS A 392 -51.39 22.10 3.25
CA LYS A 392 -52.19 21.51 4.34
C LYS A 392 -53.55 22.21 4.54
N LYS A 393 -53.66 23.51 4.21
CA LYS A 393 -54.92 24.28 4.35
C LYS A 393 -55.91 23.99 3.22
N GLN A 394 -55.43 23.68 2.00
CA GLN A 394 -56.29 23.24 0.89
C GLN A 394 -56.77 21.79 1.05
N GLN A 395 -55.94 20.88 1.58
CA GLN A 395 -56.38 19.51 1.88
C GLN A 395 -57.27 19.42 3.13
N GLN A 396 -57.07 20.25 4.16
CA GLN A 396 -57.97 20.31 5.32
C GLN A 396 -59.36 20.85 4.95
N GLN A 397 -59.49 21.81 4.03
CA GLN A 397 -60.82 22.26 3.57
C GLN A 397 -61.59 21.21 2.76
N GLN A 398 -60.91 20.27 2.09
CA GLN A 398 -61.57 19.14 1.40
C GLN A 398 -61.85 17.92 2.29
N GLN A 399 -61.15 17.78 3.42
CA GLN A 399 -61.40 16.70 4.39
C GLN A 399 -62.38 17.08 5.50
N GLN A 400 -62.55 18.36 5.80
CA GLN A 400 -63.48 18.86 6.83
C GLN A 400 -64.95 18.88 6.36
N GLN A 401 -65.22 18.57 5.09
CA GLN A 401 -66.57 18.26 4.58
C GLN A 401 -66.93 16.76 4.63
N ARG A 402 -66.02 15.88 5.11
CA ARG A 402 -66.23 14.41 5.09
C ARG A 402 -66.07 13.73 6.46
N ARG A 403 -66.06 14.48 7.57
CA ARG A 403 -65.91 13.92 8.92
C ARG A 403 -66.86 14.56 9.94
N ASP A 404 -68.10 14.80 9.52
CA ASP A 404 -69.22 14.79 10.46
C ASP A 404 -69.85 13.39 10.37
N GLU A 405 -69.19 12.39 10.95
CA GLU A 405 -69.80 11.11 11.35
C GLU A 405 -68.77 10.31 12.17
N ASP A 406 -69.17 10.03 13.42
CA ASP A 406 -68.62 9.14 14.44
C ASP A 406 -67.38 9.55 15.29
N SER A 407 -67.74 10.10 16.46
CA SER A 407 -67.31 9.80 17.86
C SER A 407 -66.73 8.41 18.10
N ASP A 408 -66.00 8.07 19.16
CA ASP A 408 -65.37 8.68 20.33
C ASP A 408 -64.41 7.57 20.85
N ASP A 409 -63.43 7.92 21.69
CA ASP A 409 -63.02 7.20 22.92
C ASP A 409 -61.51 7.23 23.20
N ASP A 410 -61.24 7.41 24.49
CA ASP A 410 -60.03 7.84 25.18
C ASP A 410 -59.02 6.71 25.44
N GLY A 411 -57.78 7.07 25.80
CA GLY A 411 -56.87 6.12 26.45
C GLY A 411 -55.39 6.56 26.53
N ASP A 412 -55.05 7.16 27.66
CA ASP A 412 -53.72 7.59 28.12
C ASP A 412 -52.74 6.41 28.43
N SER A 413 -51.43 6.59 28.20
CA SER A 413 -50.36 6.24 29.16
C SER A 413 -48.94 6.49 28.64
N ASP A 414 -48.17 7.17 29.49
CA ASP A 414 -46.72 7.45 29.42
C ASP A 414 -45.84 6.19 29.25
N ARG A 415 -44.81 6.28 28.37
CA ARG A 415 -43.66 5.35 28.31
C ARG A 415 -42.34 6.03 27.92
N ASP A 416 -41.28 5.45 28.48
CA ASP A 416 -39.92 5.95 28.69
C ASP A 416 -39.07 6.26 27.43
N ASP A 417 -38.08 7.15 27.63
CA ASP A 417 -37.17 7.78 26.65
C ASP A 417 -36.26 6.85 25.80
N GLU A 418 -36.36 5.52 25.92
CA GLU A 418 -35.59 4.56 25.10
C GLU A 418 -36.37 4.07 23.85
N GLU A 419 -37.70 4.20 23.85
CA GLU A 419 -38.54 3.91 22.67
C GLU A 419 -38.56 5.05 21.63
N GLN A 420 -38.24 6.31 22.02
CA GLN A 420 -38.24 7.44 21.09
C GLN A 420 -37.19 7.32 19.96
N LEU A 421 -36.06 6.66 20.22
CA LEU A 421 -35.05 6.40 19.19
C LEU A 421 -35.50 5.31 18.21
N ALA A 422 -36.14 4.25 18.70
CA ALA A 422 -36.68 3.18 17.86
C ALA A 422 -37.88 3.65 17.01
N GLU A 423 -38.76 4.45 17.61
CA GLU A 423 -39.94 4.99 16.95
C GLU A 423 -39.57 6.10 15.95
N SER A 424 -38.48 6.86 16.20
CA SER A 424 -37.94 7.81 15.22
C SER A 424 -37.37 7.12 13.98
N THR A 425 -36.76 5.93 14.14
CA THR A 425 -36.30 5.10 13.02
C THR A 425 -37.45 4.46 12.23
N GLU A 426 -38.55 4.04 12.87
CA GLU A 426 -39.72 3.52 12.17
C GLU A 426 -40.49 4.63 11.42
N LYS A 427 -40.58 5.84 12.00
CA LYS A 427 -41.16 7.02 11.33
C LYS A 427 -40.33 7.45 10.11
N LEU A 428 -39.01 7.26 10.13
CA LEU A 428 -38.12 7.46 8.98
C LEU A 428 -38.32 6.37 7.90
N GLN A 429 -38.53 5.11 8.29
CA GLN A 429 -38.81 3.99 7.37
C GLN A 429 -40.13 4.16 6.58
N MET A 430 -41.17 4.70 7.21
CA MET A 430 -42.44 4.98 6.51
C MET A 430 -42.34 6.16 5.52
N GLN A 431 -41.48 7.15 5.81
CA GLN A 431 -41.21 8.26 4.88
C GLN A 431 -40.44 7.79 3.63
N GLU A 432 -39.53 6.81 3.78
CA GLU A 432 -38.72 6.27 2.69
C GLU A 432 -39.55 5.46 1.68
N LYS A 433 -40.53 4.68 2.15
CA LYS A 433 -41.48 3.98 1.25
C LYS A 433 -42.41 4.93 0.50
N ALA A 434 -42.74 6.09 1.07
CA ALA A 434 -43.57 7.09 0.41
C ALA A 434 -42.79 7.92 -0.64
N SER A 435 -41.48 8.10 -0.47
CA SER A 435 -40.64 8.79 -1.46
C SER A 435 -40.28 7.93 -2.68
N ILE A 436 -40.23 6.60 -2.54
CA ILE A 436 -39.93 5.70 -3.67
C ILE A 436 -41.15 5.49 -4.59
N ALA A 437 -42.37 5.75 -4.10
CA ALA A 437 -43.61 5.54 -4.86
C ALA A 437 -44.06 6.73 -5.73
N ASN A 438 -43.40 7.90 -5.65
CA ASN A 438 -43.78 9.11 -6.40
C ASN A 438 -42.60 9.65 -7.22
N GLY A 439 -42.02 8.81 -8.07
CA GLY A 439 -41.06 9.21 -9.09
C GLY A 439 -41.75 9.42 -10.44
N ALA A 440 -42.31 10.61 -10.65
CA ALA A 440 -42.59 11.21 -11.96
C ALA A 440 -43.19 12.61 -11.72
N ASP A 441 -42.33 13.58 -11.43
CA ASP A 441 -42.57 15.00 -11.72
C ASP A 441 -41.18 15.63 -11.88
N GLU A 442 -40.75 15.74 -13.14
CA GLU A 442 -39.59 16.50 -13.59
C GLU A 442 -39.90 17.99 -13.39
N ASP A 443 -39.50 18.53 -12.25
CA ASP A 443 -39.27 19.96 -12.03
C ASP A 443 -38.16 20.04 -10.97
N ASP A 444 -36.91 19.83 -11.40
CA ASP A 444 -35.72 20.08 -10.59
C ASP A 444 -35.59 21.60 -10.37
N ASP A 445 -36.25 22.09 -9.31
CA ASP A 445 -35.85 23.33 -8.65
C ASP A 445 -34.39 23.16 -8.20
N ASP A 446 -33.46 23.74 -8.95
CA ASP A 446 -32.01 23.68 -8.74
C ASP A 446 -31.62 24.38 -7.41
N ASP A 447 -31.91 23.71 -6.28
CA ASP A 447 -31.67 24.25 -4.95
C ASP A 447 -30.16 24.29 -4.70
N PRO A 448 -29.54 25.48 -4.60
CA PRO A 448 -28.09 25.61 -4.39
C PRO A 448 -27.67 25.12 -2.99
N ASP A 449 -28.63 24.97 -2.07
CA ASP A 449 -28.40 24.54 -0.70
C ASP A 449 -28.64 23.03 -0.48
N ASP A 450 -28.83 22.23 -1.54
CA ASP A 450 -29.04 20.77 -1.40
C ASP A 450 -27.78 20.09 -0.79
N PRO A 451 -27.88 19.48 0.40
CA PRO A 451 -26.81 18.69 1.00
C PRO A 451 -26.21 17.64 0.06
N LEU A 452 -27.01 17.03 -0.81
CA LEU A 452 -26.55 15.96 -1.69
C LEU A 452 -25.55 16.46 -2.74
N LYS A 453 -25.65 17.73 -3.15
CA LYS A 453 -24.69 18.38 -4.05
C LYS A 453 -23.32 18.62 -3.40
N THR A 454 -23.22 18.50 -2.08
CA THR A 454 -21.95 18.68 -1.35
C THR A 454 -21.12 17.41 -1.23
N ILE A 455 -21.71 16.24 -1.52
CA ILE A 455 -21.03 14.95 -1.37
C ILE A 455 -19.82 14.89 -2.31
N PRO A 456 -18.63 14.49 -1.82
CA PRO A 456 -17.45 14.33 -2.66
C PRO A 456 -17.71 13.34 -3.79
N LEU A 457 -16.98 13.48 -4.90
CA LEU A 457 -17.02 12.52 -6.01
C LEU A 457 -16.84 11.07 -5.52
N GLU A 458 -17.54 10.13 -6.13
CA GLU A 458 -17.36 8.70 -5.93
C GLU A 458 -15.90 8.26 -6.15
N ARG A 459 -15.40 7.38 -5.28
CA ARG A 459 -13.99 6.99 -5.24
C ARG A 459 -13.77 5.76 -4.39
N TYR A 460 -12.59 5.18 -4.52
CA TYR A 460 -12.09 4.12 -3.63
C TYR A 460 -10.67 4.45 -3.14
N ASN A 461 -10.17 3.65 -2.19
CA ASN A 461 -8.88 3.85 -1.52
C ASN A 461 -8.71 5.26 -0.93
N VAL A 462 -9.83 5.81 -0.47
CA VAL A 462 -9.91 7.13 0.15
C VAL A 462 -9.20 7.13 1.51
N MET A 463 -8.50 8.23 1.80
CA MET A 463 -7.88 8.43 3.10
C MET A 463 -8.90 9.05 4.05
N LEU A 464 -9.34 8.26 5.03
CA LEU A 464 -10.32 8.68 6.03
C LEU A 464 -9.69 8.79 7.41
N ALA A 465 -10.08 9.83 8.13
CA ALA A 465 -9.81 9.96 9.55
C ALA A 465 -10.99 10.61 10.25
N VAL A 466 -11.32 10.14 11.45
CA VAL A 466 -12.29 10.81 12.33
C VAL A 466 -11.53 11.38 13.50
N GLN A 467 -11.56 12.71 13.63
CA GLN A 467 -11.03 13.40 14.80
C GLN A 467 -12.20 14.04 15.54
N ARG A 468 -12.39 13.65 16.81
CA ARG A 468 -13.57 14.02 17.61
C ARG A 468 -14.89 13.61 16.92
N ASN A 469 -15.64 14.58 16.39
CA ASN A 469 -16.91 14.37 15.68
C ASN A 469 -16.84 14.77 14.21
N THR A 470 -15.65 15.05 13.68
CA THR A 470 -15.46 15.47 12.30
C THR A 470 -14.79 14.34 11.52
N LEU A 471 -15.46 13.90 10.47
CA LEU A 471 -14.87 13.04 9.44
C LEU A 471 -14.07 13.92 8.48
N TYR A 472 -12.86 13.50 8.18
CA TYR A 472 -12.00 14.08 7.16
C TYR A 472 -11.85 13.07 6.03
N VAL A 473 -12.01 13.56 4.81
CA VAL A 473 -11.94 12.78 3.57
C VAL A 473 -10.91 13.44 2.67
N TYR A 474 -9.85 12.72 2.32
CA TYR A 474 -8.77 13.25 1.50
C TYR A 474 -8.45 12.29 0.36
N GLY A 475 -8.22 12.83 -0.84
CA GLY A 475 -7.73 12.12 -2.02
C GLY A 475 -8.50 10.84 -2.36
N GLY A 476 -7.77 9.80 -2.76
CA GLY A 476 -8.32 8.55 -3.28
C GLY A 476 -8.23 8.46 -4.80
N ILE A 477 -8.92 7.47 -5.37
CA ILE A 477 -8.84 7.15 -6.79
C ILE A 477 -10.25 7.09 -7.39
N PHE A 478 -10.38 7.65 -8.58
CA PHE A 478 -11.57 7.56 -9.42
C PHE A 478 -11.15 7.13 -10.83
N GLU A 479 -11.95 6.29 -11.50
CA GLU A 479 -11.67 5.84 -12.86
C GLU A 479 -12.86 6.23 -13.75
N ALA A 480 -12.58 6.76 -14.93
CA ALA A 480 -13.59 7.04 -15.95
C ALA A 480 -13.05 6.64 -17.32
N GLY A 481 -13.75 5.72 -17.99
CA GLY A 481 -13.24 5.08 -19.20
C GLY A 481 -11.88 4.43 -18.95
N ASN A 482 -10.89 4.75 -19.78
CA ASN A 482 -9.54 4.18 -19.69
C ASN A 482 -8.58 4.99 -18.80
N ARG A 483 -9.10 6.01 -18.09
CA ARG A 483 -8.30 6.95 -17.30
C ARG A 483 -8.47 6.71 -15.79
N GLU A 484 -7.35 6.54 -15.09
CA GLU A 484 -7.27 6.55 -13.63
C GLU A 484 -6.90 7.97 -13.15
N TYR A 485 -7.67 8.51 -12.21
CA TYR A 485 -7.46 9.83 -11.62
C TYR A 485 -7.08 9.70 -10.14
N THR A 486 -5.89 10.18 -9.80
CA THR A 486 -5.49 10.36 -8.40
C THR A 486 -5.96 11.73 -7.89
N LEU A 487 -6.74 11.72 -6.81
CA LEU A 487 -7.42 12.91 -6.28
C LEU A 487 -6.59 13.60 -5.17
N ASP A 488 -6.83 14.89 -4.97
CA ASP A 488 -6.24 15.73 -3.91
C ASP A 488 -7.23 16.69 -3.25
N ASP A 489 -8.52 16.49 -3.51
CA ASP A 489 -9.58 17.19 -2.83
C ASP A 489 -9.64 16.81 -1.35
N PHE A 490 -10.16 17.76 -0.56
CA PHE A 490 -10.17 17.65 0.88
C PHE A 490 -11.51 18.13 1.43
N TYR A 491 -12.22 17.24 2.12
CA TYR A 491 -13.54 17.50 2.66
C TYR A 491 -13.63 17.19 4.15
N THR A 492 -14.57 17.85 4.79
CA THR A 492 -14.97 17.56 6.17
C THR A 492 -16.47 17.36 6.31
N LEU A 493 -16.88 16.51 7.24
CA LEU A 493 -18.29 16.30 7.60
C LEU A 493 -18.42 16.25 9.13
N ASP A 494 -19.32 17.05 9.69
CA ASP A 494 -19.72 16.96 11.09
C ASP A 494 -20.67 15.76 11.28
N LEU A 495 -20.17 14.68 11.86
CA LEU A 495 -20.89 13.42 12.06
C LEU A 495 -22.04 13.54 13.07
N SER A 496 -22.04 14.59 13.91
CA SER A 496 -23.15 14.82 14.84
C SER A 496 -24.37 15.44 14.15
N LYS A 497 -24.12 16.26 13.12
CA LYS A 497 -25.15 16.99 12.39
C LYS A 497 -25.58 16.25 11.13
N LEU A 498 -24.62 15.71 10.37
CA LEU A 498 -24.81 15.10 9.05
C LEU A 498 -25.56 16.03 8.08
N GLU A 499 -25.22 17.33 8.07
CA GLU A 499 -25.94 18.33 7.27
C GLU A 499 -25.34 18.54 5.89
N ARG A 500 -24.01 18.62 5.77
CA ARG A 500 -23.31 18.84 4.51
C ARG A 500 -21.83 18.51 4.63
N PHE A 501 -21.20 18.13 3.53
CA PHE A 501 -19.75 18.15 3.44
C PHE A 501 -19.29 19.59 3.21
N THR A 502 -18.18 19.95 3.84
CA THR A 502 -17.50 21.23 3.65
C THR A 502 -16.22 20.97 2.88
N CYS A 503 -16.17 21.47 1.65
CA CYS A 503 -14.98 21.43 0.79
C CYS A 503 -13.93 22.41 1.36
N LEU A 504 -12.76 21.88 1.68
CA LEU A 504 -11.58 22.65 2.11
C LEU A 504 -10.59 22.84 0.96
N LYS A 505 -10.58 21.92 -0.01
CA LYS A 505 -9.84 22.01 -1.28
C LYS A 505 -10.61 21.21 -2.32
N ASP A 506 -10.83 21.82 -3.48
CA ASP A 506 -11.42 21.20 -4.65
C ASP A 506 -10.36 20.47 -5.50
N CYS A 507 -10.83 19.57 -6.35
CA CYS A 507 -10.02 18.84 -7.32
C CYS A 507 -10.72 18.94 -8.68
N PRO A 508 -10.40 19.94 -9.51
CA PRO A 508 -10.96 20.02 -10.86
C PRO A 508 -10.35 18.90 -11.72
N ILE A 509 -11.13 17.82 -11.94
CA ILE A 509 -10.68 16.66 -12.72
C ILE A 509 -10.62 17.01 -14.21
N ASP A 510 -11.53 17.85 -14.70
CA ASP A 510 -11.60 18.25 -16.11
C ASP A 510 -10.40 19.11 -16.58
N ALA A 511 -9.68 19.72 -15.63
CA ALA A 511 -8.49 20.53 -15.90
C ALA A 511 -7.18 19.71 -15.81
N LEU A 512 -7.28 18.38 -15.76
CA LEU A 512 -6.11 17.51 -15.68
C LEU A 512 -5.52 17.26 -17.06
N ASP A 513 -4.31 17.77 -17.27
CA ASP A 513 -3.47 17.39 -18.40
C ASP A 513 -3.12 15.90 -18.27
N TRP A 514 -3.72 15.08 -19.14
CA TRP A 514 -3.29 13.71 -19.34
C TRP A 514 -2.10 13.73 -20.30
N ALA A 515 -1.02 13.04 -19.95
CA ALA A 515 0.06 12.79 -20.90
C ALA A 515 -0.46 11.81 -21.95
N GLU A 516 -1.16 12.32 -22.97
CA GLU A 516 -1.49 11.55 -24.16
C GLU A 516 -0.15 11.24 -24.85
N SER A 517 0.12 9.95 -25.03
CA SER A 517 1.17 9.55 -25.95
C SER A 517 0.66 9.92 -27.34
N GLU A 518 1.31 10.89 -27.98
CA GLU A 518 1.21 11.06 -29.43
C GLU A 518 1.79 9.79 -30.07
N SER A 519 0.94 8.77 -30.23
CA SER A 519 1.20 7.74 -31.22
C SER A 519 0.84 8.36 -32.56
N ASP A 520 1.86 8.87 -33.26
CA ASP A 520 1.77 9.28 -34.66
C ASP A 520 1.24 8.08 -35.49
N ASP A 521 -0.07 8.05 -35.72
CA ASP A 521 -0.71 7.18 -36.69
C ASP A 521 -0.68 7.91 -38.04
N ASP A 522 0.53 8.03 -38.59
CA ASP A 522 0.74 8.50 -39.97
C ASP A 522 0.27 7.40 -40.93
N SER A 523 -1.04 7.41 -41.15
CA SER A 523 -1.74 6.67 -42.20
C SER A 523 -1.59 7.39 -43.54
N ASP A 524 -0.40 7.33 -44.13
CA ASP A 524 -0.21 7.81 -45.50
C ASP A 524 -0.70 6.79 -46.54
N SER A 525 -1.87 7.11 -47.07
CA SER A 525 -2.46 6.50 -48.26
C SER A 525 -2.11 7.33 -49.49
N GLY A 526 -1.42 6.77 -50.49
CA GLY A 526 -1.08 7.53 -51.69
C GLY A 526 -0.32 6.82 -52.81
N SER A 527 -1.09 6.21 -53.71
CA SER A 527 -0.89 6.15 -55.18
C SER A 527 0.25 5.31 -55.79
N ASP A 528 -0.17 4.27 -56.51
CA ASP A 528 0.56 3.63 -57.61
C ASP A 528 1.02 4.64 -58.68
N SER A 529 2.23 4.44 -59.21
CA SER A 529 2.60 4.87 -60.56
C SER A 529 3.80 4.04 -61.06
N ASP A 530 3.54 3.19 -62.03
CA ASP A 530 4.55 2.46 -62.81
C ASP A 530 5.43 3.43 -63.65
N SER A 531 6.75 3.16 -63.74
CA SER A 531 7.51 3.28 -65.01
C SER A 531 8.97 2.77 -64.89
N GLU A 532 9.22 1.68 -65.61
CA GLU A 532 10.38 1.31 -66.45
C GLU A 532 11.82 1.76 -66.10
N SER A 533 12.65 0.75 -65.79
CA SER A 533 14.04 0.47 -66.22
C SER A 533 15.08 1.60 -66.42
N SER A 534 16.18 1.53 -65.65
CA SER A 534 17.55 1.55 -66.21
C SER A 534 18.56 1.00 -65.20
N GLU A 535 19.49 0.16 -65.66
CA GLU A 535 20.52 -0.47 -64.85
C GLU A 535 21.69 0.47 -64.58
N SER A 536 22.19 0.45 -63.33
CA SER A 536 23.59 0.77 -63.05
C SER A 536 24.02 0.09 -61.75
N GLU A 537 24.88 -0.91 -61.92
CA GLU A 537 25.74 -1.58 -60.95
C GLU A 537 26.26 -0.64 -59.83
N SER A 538 25.96 -0.96 -58.58
CA SER A 538 26.73 -0.51 -57.41
C SER A 538 26.71 -1.60 -56.35
N GLU A 539 27.90 -1.87 -55.85
CA GLU A 539 28.33 -3.08 -55.14
C GLU A 539 27.45 -3.48 -53.94
N GLY A 540 27.23 -4.79 -53.81
CA GLY A 540 26.41 -5.38 -52.76
C GLY A 540 27.04 -5.27 -51.37
N GLU A 541 26.32 -4.65 -50.46
CA GLU A 541 26.45 -4.94 -49.03
C GLU A 541 25.75 -6.27 -48.74
N GLU A 542 26.56 -7.31 -48.58
CA GLU A 542 26.13 -8.64 -48.15
C GLU A 542 25.46 -8.59 -46.77
N GLY A 543 24.21 -9.05 -46.74
CA GLY A 543 23.70 -10.03 -45.78
C GLY A 543 24.06 -9.81 -44.32
N ASP A 544 23.13 -9.18 -43.60
CA ASP A 544 23.17 -8.99 -42.15
C ASP A 544 22.85 -10.30 -41.39
N GLU A 545 23.58 -11.39 -41.70
CA GLU A 545 23.39 -12.71 -41.08
C GLU A 545 24.42 -13.01 -39.98
N ILE A 546 23.95 -13.76 -38.97
CA ILE A 546 24.72 -14.31 -37.84
C ILE A 546 25.93 -15.07 -38.40
N PRO A 547 27.15 -14.95 -37.83
CA PRO A 547 28.34 -15.60 -38.37
C PRO A 547 28.15 -17.12 -38.56
N GLU A 548 28.20 -17.61 -39.81
CA GLU A 548 28.18 -19.05 -40.11
C GLU A 548 29.25 -19.80 -39.29
N GLY A 549 28.81 -20.83 -38.57
CA GLY A 549 29.66 -21.70 -37.74
C GLY A 549 29.35 -21.72 -36.23
N PHE A 550 28.28 -21.06 -35.78
CA PHE A 550 27.74 -21.20 -34.42
C PHE A 550 26.38 -21.90 -34.47
N GLU A 551 26.34 -23.15 -34.03
CA GLU A 551 25.09 -23.87 -33.76
C GLU A 551 24.55 -23.39 -32.41
N PHE A 552 23.27 -23.00 -32.39
CA PHE A 552 22.54 -22.81 -31.14
C PHE A 552 22.24 -24.20 -30.59
N ASP A 553 23.08 -24.69 -29.68
CA ASP A 553 22.75 -25.88 -28.89
C ASP A 553 21.49 -25.58 -28.06
N GLU A 554 20.31 -26.00 -28.53
CA GLU A 554 19.14 -26.15 -27.68
C GLU A 554 19.44 -27.31 -26.72
N ALA A 555 19.84 -26.96 -25.49
CA ALA A 555 20.00 -27.96 -24.45
C ALA A 555 18.66 -28.67 -24.21
N ASP A 556 18.67 -30.00 -24.29
CA ASP A 556 17.49 -30.84 -24.02
C ASP A 556 16.91 -30.53 -22.63
N SER A 557 15.61 -30.22 -22.58
CA SER A 557 14.86 -29.92 -21.34
C SER A 557 14.97 -31.02 -20.26
N ASP A 558 15.25 -32.26 -20.67
CA ASP A 558 15.47 -33.42 -19.79
C ASP A 558 16.78 -33.31 -18.98
N ASP A 559 17.80 -32.64 -19.53
CA ASP A 559 19.13 -32.51 -18.93
C ASP A 559 19.15 -31.39 -17.85
N GLU A 560 18.30 -30.38 -18.02
CA GLU A 560 18.12 -29.25 -17.08
C GLU A 560 17.34 -29.66 -15.83
N ALA A 561 16.25 -30.41 -16.00
CA ALA A 561 15.48 -30.97 -14.89
C ALA A 561 16.34 -31.90 -14.02
N ALA A 562 17.21 -32.70 -14.64
CA ALA A 562 18.15 -33.58 -13.96
C ALA A 562 19.24 -32.80 -13.18
N ARG A 563 19.73 -31.67 -13.71
CA ARG A 563 20.69 -30.80 -13.00
C ARG A 563 20.06 -30.14 -11.78
N HIS A 564 18.85 -29.61 -11.90
CA HIS A 564 18.15 -29.02 -10.76
C HIS A 564 17.79 -30.06 -9.68
N ALA A 565 17.45 -31.28 -10.06
CA ALA A 565 17.17 -32.37 -9.12
C ALA A 565 18.41 -32.81 -8.30
N ARG A 566 19.62 -32.54 -8.78
CA ARG A 566 20.88 -32.82 -8.08
C ARG A 566 21.26 -31.75 -7.04
N LEU A 567 20.59 -30.59 -7.04
CA LEU A 567 20.85 -29.52 -6.07
C LEU A 567 20.28 -29.86 -4.69
N SER A 568 21.06 -29.57 -3.64
CA SER A 568 20.58 -29.66 -2.26
C SER A 568 19.42 -28.69 -2.01
N ALA A 569 18.67 -28.90 -0.93
CA ALA A 569 17.56 -28.01 -0.57
C ALA A 569 18.02 -26.55 -0.34
N ALA A 570 19.19 -26.36 0.28
CA ALA A 570 19.76 -25.03 0.53
C ALA A 570 20.23 -24.34 -0.76
N GLU A 571 20.78 -25.10 -1.72
CA GLU A 571 21.18 -24.55 -3.02
C GLU A 571 19.97 -24.16 -3.87
N ARG A 572 18.89 -24.95 -3.83
CA ARG A 572 17.62 -24.60 -4.49
C ARG A 572 17.00 -23.36 -3.88
N GLU A 573 16.98 -23.24 -2.55
CA GLU A 573 16.47 -22.06 -1.86
C GLU A 573 17.30 -20.80 -2.19
N ALA A 574 18.64 -20.93 -2.24
CA ALA A 574 19.53 -19.84 -2.62
C ALA A 574 19.37 -19.44 -4.11
N LEU A 575 19.21 -20.40 -5.02
CA LEU A 575 18.97 -20.13 -6.43
C LEU A 575 17.62 -19.44 -6.64
N ARG A 576 16.58 -19.91 -5.95
CA ARG A 576 15.25 -19.29 -5.95
C ARG A 576 15.26 -17.87 -5.40
N ALA A 577 16.03 -17.61 -4.34
CA ALA A 577 16.23 -16.26 -3.81
C ALA A 577 16.96 -15.34 -4.81
N LYS A 578 17.96 -15.86 -5.54
CA LYS A 578 18.63 -15.14 -6.63
C LYS A 578 17.70 -14.86 -7.81
N ALA A 579 16.86 -15.82 -8.21
CA ALA A 579 15.84 -15.67 -9.23
C ALA A 579 14.80 -14.59 -8.86
N GLN A 580 14.31 -14.60 -7.63
CA GLN A 580 13.41 -13.57 -7.10
C GLN A 580 14.07 -12.19 -7.06
N ALA A 581 15.33 -12.12 -6.62
CA ALA A 581 16.09 -10.87 -6.64
C ALA A 581 16.33 -10.38 -8.07
N PHE A 582 16.65 -11.28 -9.02
CA PHE A 582 16.88 -10.94 -10.42
C PHE A 582 15.62 -10.41 -11.10
N MET A 583 14.45 -10.99 -10.84
CA MET A 583 13.17 -10.43 -11.28
C MET A 583 12.93 -9.01 -10.73
N GLY A 584 13.41 -8.71 -9.52
CA GLY A 584 13.37 -7.37 -8.93
C GLY A 584 14.44 -6.40 -9.46
N VAL A 585 15.63 -6.89 -9.81
CA VAL A 585 16.80 -6.08 -10.24
C VAL A 585 16.79 -5.81 -11.75
N ALA A 586 16.31 -6.74 -12.58
CA ALA A 586 16.19 -6.55 -14.03
C ALA A 586 15.24 -5.39 -14.42
N ALA A 587 14.43 -4.91 -13.47
CA ALA A 587 13.43 -3.87 -13.63
C ALA A 587 13.80 -2.52 -12.98
N ASP A 588 15.02 -2.37 -12.44
CA ASP A 588 15.45 -1.13 -11.79
C ASP A 588 15.75 -0.02 -12.83
N CYS A 589 15.12 1.15 -12.68
CA CYS A 589 15.33 2.32 -13.55
C CYS A 589 16.65 3.06 -13.25
N ALA A 590 17.40 2.66 -12.21
CA ALA A 590 18.72 3.20 -11.88
C ALA A 590 19.86 2.52 -12.65
N ARG A 591 19.58 1.51 -13.49
CA ARG A 591 20.58 0.80 -14.27
C ARG A 591 21.13 1.69 -15.37
N THR A 592 22.45 1.62 -15.55
CA THR A 592 23.09 2.25 -16.71
C THR A 592 22.65 1.55 -17.99
N GLU A 593 22.65 2.26 -19.12
CA GLU A 593 22.33 1.66 -20.43
C GLU A 593 23.21 0.43 -20.71
N GLN A 594 24.47 0.44 -20.27
CA GLN A 594 25.40 -0.69 -20.38
C GLN A 594 24.94 -1.92 -19.58
N GLU A 595 24.35 -1.73 -18.40
CA GLU A 595 23.84 -2.83 -17.58
C GLU A 595 22.58 -3.46 -18.20
N VAL A 596 21.70 -2.63 -18.78
CA VAL A 596 20.50 -3.10 -19.49
C VAL A 596 20.87 -3.91 -20.75
N MET A 597 21.92 -3.50 -21.45
CA MET A 597 22.40 -4.16 -22.66
C MET A 597 23.26 -5.39 -22.40
N SER A 598 23.80 -5.57 -21.20
CA SER A 598 24.61 -6.74 -20.82
C SER A 598 23.83 -7.80 -20.04
N THR A 599 22.52 -7.64 -19.85
CA THR A 599 21.70 -8.56 -19.05
C THR A 599 20.57 -9.19 -19.88
N PRO A 600 20.46 -10.54 -19.92
CA PRO A 600 19.33 -11.23 -20.55
C PRO A 600 18.01 -11.01 -19.82
N GLN A 601 16.90 -10.98 -20.55
CA GLN A 601 15.56 -10.85 -19.97
C GLN A 601 14.91 -12.21 -19.65
N PRO A 602 14.02 -12.29 -18.64
CA PRO A 602 13.26 -13.53 -18.36
C PRO A 602 12.43 -14.02 -19.56
N GLY A 603 12.74 -15.23 -20.07
CA GLY A 603 12.11 -15.82 -21.26
C GLY A 603 12.70 -15.37 -22.60
N GLU A 604 13.82 -14.65 -22.60
CA GLU A 604 14.59 -14.29 -23.79
C GLU A 604 15.58 -15.42 -24.10
N LYS A 605 15.47 -16.05 -25.29
CA LYS A 605 16.46 -17.03 -25.76
C LYS A 605 17.76 -16.32 -26.15
N LEU A 606 18.90 -17.03 -26.10
CA LEU A 606 20.24 -16.50 -26.45
C LEU A 606 20.26 -15.74 -27.79
N ARG A 607 19.49 -16.20 -28.79
CA ARG A 607 19.42 -15.55 -30.11
C ARG A 607 18.80 -14.16 -30.02
N ALA A 608 17.67 -14.05 -29.33
CA ALA A 608 16.99 -12.79 -29.11
C ALA A 608 17.84 -11.84 -28.26
N PHE A 609 18.52 -12.37 -27.22
CA PHE A 609 19.45 -11.60 -26.40
C PHE A 609 20.58 -10.99 -27.23
N TYR A 610 21.24 -11.80 -28.07
CA TYR A 610 22.34 -11.31 -28.90
C TYR A 610 21.88 -10.30 -29.95
N GLU A 611 20.78 -10.54 -30.66
CA GLU A 611 20.27 -9.61 -31.67
C GLU A 611 19.95 -8.23 -31.06
N ARG A 612 19.28 -8.21 -29.90
CA ARG A 612 18.99 -6.96 -29.17
C ARG A 612 20.25 -6.23 -28.73
N THR A 613 21.31 -6.96 -28.39
CA THR A 613 22.51 -6.42 -27.73
C THR A 613 23.74 -6.36 -28.64
N LYS A 614 23.57 -6.67 -29.93
CA LYS A 614 24.61 -6.72 -30.97
C LYS A 614 25.50 -5.46 -31.00
N PRO A 615 24.97 -4.21 -30.94
CA PRO A 615 25.82 -3.02 -30.94
C PRO A 615 26.69 -2.88 -29.69
N HIS A 616 26.19 -3.30 -28.53
CA HIS A 616 26.91 -3.25 -27.26
C HIS A 616 28.09 -4.23 -27.27
N TRP A 617 27.84 -5.50 -27.61
CA TRP A 617 28.90 -6.52 -27.62
C TRP A 617 29.93 -6.29 -28.73
N ALA A 618 29.54 -5.66 -29.84
CA ALA A 618 30.47 -5.17 -30.85
C ALA A 618 31.42 -4.09 -30.29
N ALA A 619 30.89 -3.12 -29.53
CA ALA A 619 31.70 -2.09 -28.87
C ALA A 619 32.65 -2.67 -27.81
N VAL A 620 32.15 -3.58 -26.96
CA VAL A 620 32.97 -4.26 -25.93
C VAL A 620 34.10 -5.09 -26.58
N ALA A 621 33.81 -5.77 -27.70
CA ALA A 621 34.83 -6.52 -28.43
C ALA A 621 35.93 -5.61 -29.02
N MET A 622 35.59 -4.40 -29.47
CA MET A 622 36.55 -3.40 -29.98
C MET A 622 37.37 -2.75 -28.87
N GLU A 623 36.78 -2.47 -27.71
CA GLU A 623 37.52 -1.97 -26.55
C GLU A 623 38.56 -2.99 -26.04
N ALA A 624 38.20 -4.27 -26.06
CA ALA A 624 39.08 -5.34 -25.64
C ALA A 624 40.27 -5.55 -26.60
N ASP A 625 40.09 -5.29 -27.89
CA ASP A 625 41.16 -5.36 -28.89
C ASP A 625 40.83 -4.47 -30.11
N PRO A 626 41.45 -3.26 -30.18
CA PRO A 626 41.17 -2.26 -31.21
C PRO A 626 41.54 -2.66 -32.64
N LYS A 627 42.18 -3.83 -32.83
CA LYS A 627 42.58 -4.32 -34.15
C LYS A 627 41.52 -5.18 -34.82
N LEU A 628 40.49 -5.63 -34.09
CA LEU A 628 39.41 -6.42 -34.70
C LEU A 628 38.58 -5.58 -35.67
N ARG A 629 38.30 -6.14 -36.85
CA ARG A 629 37.39 -5.53 -37.85
C ARG A 629 36.44 -6.58 -38.42
N GLY A 630 35.27 -6.12 -38.88
CA GLY A 630 34.33 -6.91 -39.68
C GLY A 630 33.86 -8.20 -38.99
N LYS A 631 34.07 -9.35 -39.65
CA LYS A 631 33.58 -10.68 -39.23
C LYS A 631 34.17 -11.16 -37.90
N GLU A 632 35.44 -10.86 -37.62
CA GLU A 632 36.11 -11.27 -36.38
C GLU A 632 35.54 -10.54 -35.16
N MET A 633 35.21 -9.25 -35.32
CA MET A 633 34.58 -8.44 -34.28
C MET A 633 33.20 -9.00 -33.91
N ARG A 634 32.36 -9.33 -34.91
CA ARG A 634 31.05 -9.96 -34.70
C ARG A 634 31.17 -11.31 -33.98
N LYS A 635 32.14 -12.14 -34.37
CA LYS A 635 32.41 -13.44 -33.74
C LYS A 635 32.81 -13.30 -32.26
N ARG A 636 33.64 -12.30 -31.95
CA ARG A 636 34.07 -12.02 -30.57
C ARG A 636 32.94 -11.41 -29.73
N GLY A 637 32.12 -10.53 -30.31
CA GLY A 637 30.92 -9.98 -29.67
C GLY A 637 29.91 -11.07 -29.31
N PHE A 638 29.64 -12.01 -30.22
CA PHE A 638 28.77 -13.15 -29.94
C PHE A 638 29.29 -14.02 -28.80
N ALA A 639 30.58 -14.35 -28.79
CA ALA A 639 31.18 -15.18 -27.73
C ALA A 639 31.06 -14.53 -26.33
N LEU A 640 31.18 -13.20 -26.25
CA LEU A 640 31.00 -12.45 -25.01
C LEU A 640 29.52 -12.47 -24.56
N ALA A 641 28.59 -12.31 -25.50
CA ALA A 641 27.16 -12.40 -25.22
C ALA A 641 26.74 -13.81 -24.76
N ASP A 642 27.26 -14.87 -25.40
CA ASP A 642 27.00 -16.25 -25.01
C ASP A 642 27.54 -16.54 -23.60
N GLN A 643 28.79 -16.16 -23.32
CA GLN A 643 29.36 -16.30 -21.97
C GLN A 643 28.47 -15.64 -20.91
N GLN A 644 28.05 -14.40 -21.17
CA GLN A 644 27.16 -13.66 -20.27
C GLN A 644 25.81 -14.37 -20.11
N TYR A 645 25.22 -14.86 -21.20
CA TYR A 645 23.96 -15.58 -21.16
C TYR A 645 24.04 -16.88 -20.34
N GLN A 646 25.14 -17.65 -20.49
CA GLN A 646 25.35 -18.88 -19.71
C GLN A 646 25.49 -18.61 -18.20
N GLU A 647 26.02 -17.45 -17.80
CA GLU A 647 26.06 -17.05 -16.39
C GLU A 647 24.66 -16.80 -15.80
N TYR A 648 23.74 -16.25 -16.61
CA TYR A 648 22.36 -15.98 -16.20
C TYR A 648 21.41 -17.18 -16.41
N LYS A 649 21.76 -18.14 -17.27
CA LYS A 649 20.91 -19.28 -17.63
C LYS A 649 20.30 -20.01 -16.41
N PRO A 650 21.06 -20.39 -15.35
CA PRO A 650 20.47 -21.06 -14.18
C PRO A 650 19.44 -20.20 -13.43
N ILE A 651 19.56 -18.88 -13.49
CA ILE A 651 18.63 -17.93 -12.89
C ILE A 651 17.36 -17.83 -13.75
N LEU A 652 17.51 -17.76 -15.07
CA LEU A 652 16.39 -17.71 -16.03
C LEU A 652 15.56 -19.00 -15.97
N ASP A 653 16.19 -20.17 -15.92
CA ASP A 653 15.53 -21.47 -15.83
C ASP A 653 14.71 -21.59 -14.52
N GLU A 654 15.26 -21.12 -13.39
CA GLU A 654 14.53 -21.10 -12.12
C GLU A 654 13.37 -20.09 -12.15
N ILE A 655 13.47 -18.99 -12.90
CA ILE A 655 12.34 -18.07 -13.10
C ILE A 655 11.22 -18.72 -13.90
N GLU A 656 11.54 -19.45 -14.97
CA GLU A 656 10.55 -20.23 -15.73
C GLU A 656 9.91 -21.31 -14.88
N ARG A 657 10.69 -21.99 -14.03
CA ARG A 657 10.18 -22.95 -13.05
C ARG A 657 9.23 -22.30 -12.03
N ILE A 658 9.57 -21.13 -11.50
CA ILE A 658 8.71 -20.35 -10.61
C ILE A 658 7.40 -19.97 -11.30
N ARG A 659 7.46 -19.54 -12.58
CA ARG A 659 6.28 -19.19 -13.38
C ARG A 659 5.38 -20.40 -13.65
N ALA A 660 5.97 -21.55 -14.00
CA ALA A 660 5.24 -22.80 -14.22
C ALA A 660 4.60 -23.33 -12.92
N GLU A 661 5.32 -23.29 -11.79
CA GLU A 661 4.78 -23.65 -10.47
C GLU A 661 3.66 -22.71 -10.01
N ALA A 662 3.69 -21.44 -10.45
CA ALA A 662 2.64 -20.47 -10.16
C ALA A 662 1.35 -20.68 -10.98
N GLY A 663 1.40 -21.51 -12.03
CA GLY A 663 0.24 -21.91 -12.84
C GLY A 663 -0.19 -20.90 -13.89
N LEU A 664 0.73 -20.03 -14.35
CA LEU A 664 0.49 -19.13 -15.49
C LEU A 664 0.66 -19.96 -16.78
N ASP A 665 -0.44 -20.27 -17.47
CA ASP A 665 -0.37 -20.89 -18.81
C ASP A 665 0.29 -19.93 -19.82
N GLU A 666 0.87 -20.46 -20.90
CA GLU A 666 1.61 -19.69 -21.92
C GLU A 666 0.81 -18.52 -22.53
N ASN A 667 -0.53 -18.61 -22.52
CA ASN A 667 -1.42 -17.54 -22.95
C ASN A 667 -1.43 -16.31 -22.01
N GLU A 668 -1.21 -16.48 -20.70
CA GLU A 668 -1.15 -15.37 -19.73
C GLU A 668 0.25 -14.72 -19.71
N ALA A 669 1.29 -15.49 -20.06
CA ALA A 669 2.64 -14.97 -20.29
C ALA A 669 2.75 -14.08 -21.54
N ALA A 670 1.92 -14.33 -22.56
CA ALA A 670 1.80 -13.46 -23.73
C ALA A 670 1.13 -12.11 -23.39
N VAL A 671 0.12 -12.13 -22.50
CA VAL A 671 -0.53 -10.89 -22.00
C VAL A 671 0.44 -10.06 -21.15
N ASN A 672 1.29 -10.70 -20.34
CA ASN A 672 2.33 -10.00 -19.58
C ASN A 672 3.54 -9.53 -20.42
N LYS A 673 3.72 -10.03 -21.65
CA LYS A 673 4.74 -9.53 -22.59
C LYS A 673 4.36 -8.18 -23.22
N VAL A 674 3.09 -7.79 -23.16
CA VAL A 674 2.57 -6.53 -23.75
C VAL A 674 2.34 -5.43 -22.70
N GLY A 675 2.54 -5.72 -21.41
CA GLY A 675 2.31 -4.78 -20.31
C GLY A 675 3.35 -3.67 -20.16
N GLY A 676 3.58 -2.89 -21.22
CA GLY A 676 4.05 -1.51 -21.08
C GLY A 676 2.92 -0.67 -20.51
N ILE A 677 3.23 0.23 -19.58
CA ILE A 677 2.25 1.14 -19.02
C ILE A 677 1.67 2.03 -20.12
N GLY A 678 0.37 1.99 -20.26
CA GLY A 678 -0.36 2.94 -21.06
C GLY A 678 -1.74 2.40 -21.39
N ALA A 679 -2.75 3.17 -20.98
CA ALA A 679 -4.18 2.87 -21.06
C ALA A 679 -4.65 1.78 -20.09
N GLY A 680 -5.71 2.09 -19.33
CA GLY A 680 -6.65 1.04 -18.97
C GLY A 680 -7.05 0.33 -20.25
N SER A 681 -6.44 -0.82 -20.53
CA SER A 681 -7.00 -1.75 -21.50
C SER A 681 -8.34 -2.15 -20.90
N THR A 682 -9.41 -1.79 -21.58
CA THR A 682 -10.75 -2.31 -21.30
C THR A 682 -10.62 -3.79 -21.00
N GLY A 683 -10.90 -4.17 -19.75
CA GLY A 683 -10.87 -5.57 -19.33
C GLY A 683 -9.84 -6.00 -18.29
N VAL A 684 -8.83 -5.22 -17.89
CA VAL A 684 -7.82 -5.66 -16.90
C VAL A 684 -8.02 -4.96 -15.54
N ASP A 685 -7.98 -5.73 -14.44
CA ASP A 685 -8.03 -5.25 -13.06
C ASP A 685 -7.16 -3.99 -12.87
N SER A 686 -7.75 -2.91 -12.35
CA SER A 686 -6.98 -1.71 -11.97
C SER A 686 -5.81 -2.07 -11.05
N ARG A 687 -4.66 -1.39 -11.23
CA ARG A 687 -3.42 -1.64 -10.47
C ARG A 687 -3.61 -1.52 -8.96
N ASN A 688 -4.65 -0.80 -8.54
CA ASN A 688 -5.01 -0.52 -7.15
C ASN A 688 -6.08 -1.47 -6.58
N ARG A 689 -6.58 -2.44 -7.36
CA ARG A 689 -7.43 -3.55 -6.88
C ARG A 689 -6.54 -4.65 -6.31
N ARG A 690 -5.97 -4.44 -5.12
CA ARG A 690 -4.96 -5.33 -4.52
C ARG A 690 -4.98 -5.35 -3.01
#